data_AF-A0A7S4BXJ1-F1
#
_entry.id   AF-A0A7S4BXJ1-F1
#
_cell.length_a   1.000
_cell.length_b   1.000
_cell.length_c   1.000
_cell.angle_alpha   90.00
_cell.angle_beta   90.00
_cell.angle_gamma   90.00
#
_symmetry.space_group_name_H-M   'P 1'
#
loop_
_entity.id
_entity.type
_entity.pdbx_description
1 polymer ?
#
loop_
_entity_poly.entity_id
_entity_poly.type
_entity_poly.pdbx_seq_one_letter_code
_entity_poly.pdbx_strand_id
1 'polypeptide(L)'
;RALAEALKENTSLTTLNVGSNVLGPDGARALAEALKENTTLTTLDVRGFGDTVEAELNALLHRNAKLAETQRRQAHLLRLHLAQPLSVQGAAAALPVVLDLAVAAGVCGPDVDLARLTLRALSEAQPAVLALFDRLGLDATAKARLLRAVLERGILTLDAIASAVLDEFDEDGGRAELAAAQRELLLGEELLRVPSSRLVVGALIGSGSFGDVHRVTFHGRELALKTLRLAGLSEAAQREVVRSARREARVLQQLKHAHVIEFVGMVVDDVRSIGLLMELSTLGNLRQKLEATALPLEQSAQMHIATGIADGMAYLHSSAVLHHDLKSANVLLFEVEGKCTPKLADFGLAVVLNSSTMSTRRGATGSTAYKAPEQFDDEMTPKSEVYSFAIILWELLHGNARPWDGKSDTAILGAVCRARRPPVSDELCDSVLRQCMERSWEQEPDERPSFEQLLTRLRAAARTFGTSSFKRRYAALQSQPTALITDEVMVSTRALILEHAQRHGFSSISANDYFLAVRQAAFRASAHGHSGAAAVNEVLSDPHLFAVRMYASALQLGGASGPELCSILNAALREDRVDNAMPLAHTLNKRLVTRGTQHVRWPADNTVWRGGALPSEHRHFYVEGKQYRVPMFLSTTESRATAERFLVQRGAPQYVLWQIKLDPVRRCVHVNHIDRHDATLGLDPNTGPENEYLFAPYSTFTVLSCQWQAQPTSANPHRVTLRAAVDNSIEDENLPLAPWA
;
A
#
# COMPACT_ATOMS: atom_id res chain seq x y z
N ARG A 1 -76.65 -10.45 28.62
CA ARG A 1 -76.05 -11.50 27.75
C ARG A 1 -75.76 -10.99 26.35
N ALA A 2 -76.75 -10.60 25.53
CA ALA A 2 -76.48 -10.09 24.17
C ALA A 2 -75.47 -8.91 24.14
N LEU A 3 -75.61 -7.95 25.07
CA LEU A 3 -74.65 -6.85 25.23
C LEU A 3 -73.24 -7.32 25.62
N ALA A 4 -73.13 -8.39 26.41
CA ALA A 4 -71.84 -8.92 26.85
C ALA A 4 -71.11 -9.63 25.68
N GLU A 5 -71.83 -10.40 24.87
CA GLU A 5 -71.26 -11.00 23.64
C GLU A 5 -70.82 -9.92 22.65
N ALA A 6 -71.66 -8.88 22.44
CA ALA A 6 -71.30 -7.76 21.57
C ALA A 6 -70.05 -7.02 22.07
N LEU A 7 -69.85 -6.92 23.40
CA LEU A 7 -68.65 -6.30 23.97
C LEU A 7 -67.40 -7.16 23.75
N LYS A 8 -67.48 -8.49 23.76
CA LYS A 8 -66.30 -9.35 23.51
C LYS A 8 -65.70 -9.11 22.13
N GLU A 9 -66.53 -8.87 21.13
CA GLU A 9 -66.09 -8.63 19.74
C GLU A 9 -65.80 -7.14 19.45
N ASN A 10 -66.21 -6.22 20.33
CA ASN A 10 -66.06 -4.79 20.09
C ASN A 10 -64.65 -4.30 20.42
N THR A 11 -63.92 -3.82 19.41
CA THR A 11 -62.52 -3.39 19.57
C THR A 11 -62.33 -1.87 19.64
N SER A 12 -63.41 -1.07 19.61
CA SER A 12 -63.32 0.39 19.44
C SER A 12 -63.96 1.19 20.56
N LEU A 13 -64.93 0.61 21.27
CA LEU A 13 -65.65 1.29 22.35
C LEU A 13 -64.80 1.33 23.61
N THR A 14 -64.60 2.54 24.15
CA THR A 14 -63.77 2.78 25.36
C THR A 14 -64.60 3.15 26.58
N THR A 15 -65.80 3.69 26.38
CA THR A 15 -66.72 4.11 27.44
C THR A 15 -68.12 3.60 27.15
N LEU A 16 -68.75 2.99 28.15
CA LEU A 16 -70.14 2.54 28.06
C LEU A 16 -70.89 2.95 29.34
N ASN A 17 -72.08 3.52 29.19
CA ASN A 17 -72.94 3.81 30.33
C ASN A 17 -74.14 2.87 30.33
N VAL A 18 -74.25 2.02 31.35
CA VAL A 18 -75.40 1.15 31.58
C VAL A 18 -75.93 1.28 33.02
N GLY A 19 -75.55 2.34 33.74
CA GLY A 19 -76.00 2.59 35.10
C GLY A 19 -77.52 2.76 35.18
N SER A 20 -78.12 2.34 36.30
CA SER A 20 -79.56 2.44 36.58
C SER A 20 -80.46 1.58 35.67
N ASN A 21 -79.92 0.54 35.03
CA ASN A 21 -80.71 -0.46 34.31
C ASN A 21 -81.07 -1.65 35.21
N VAL A 22 -82.14 -2.39 34.87
CA VAL A 22 -82.60 -3.57 35.62
C VAL A 22 -81.83 -4.84 35.23
N LEU A 23 -80.52 -4.71 34.96
CA LEU A 23 -79.69 -5.81 34.46
C LEU A 23 -79.41 -6.87 35.54
N GLY A 24 -79.50 -6.48 36.82
CA GLY A 24 -79.36 -7.37 37.97
C GLY A 24 -77.98 -8.03 38.11
N PRO A 25 -77.79 -8.88 39.14
CA PRO A 25 -76.51 -9.54 39.41
C PRO A 25 -76.02 -10.43 38.25
N ASP A 26 -76.94 -11.10 37.56
CA ASP A 26 -76.61 -11.97 36.42
C ASP A 26 -76.15 -11.18 35.19
N GLY A 27 -76.72 -9.99 34.97
CA GLY A 27 -76.27 -9.06 33.93
C GLY A 27 -74.89 -8.51 34.25
N ALA A 28 -74.63 -8.16 35.52
CA ALA A 28 -73.34 -7.73 36.03
C ALA A 28 -72.24 -8.78 35.76
N ARG A 29 -72.54 -10.04 36.09
CA ARG A 29 -71.61 -11.16 35.94
C ARG A 29 -71.30 -11.46 34.48
N ALA A 30 -72.30 -11.35 33.60
CA ALA A 30 -72.08 -11.49 32.16
C ALA A 30 -71.18 -10.37 31.60
N LEU A 31 -71.33 -9.13 32.07
CA LEU A 31 -70.45 -8.01 31.68
C LEU A 31 -69.03 -8.19 32.23
N ALA A 32 -68.88 -8.71 33.45
CA ALA A 32 -67.57 -9.01 34.04
C ALA A 32 -66.82 -10.09 33.24
N GLU A 33 -67.50 -11.17 32.81
CA GLU A 33 -66.90 -12.18 31.94
C GLU A 33 -66.52 -11.60 30.56
N ALA A 34 -67.35 -10.74 29.99
CA ALA A 34 -67.00 -10.06 28.73
C ALA A 34 -65.76 -9.17 28.88
N LEU A 35 -65.61 -8.45 29.98
CA LEU A 35 -64.45 -7.58 30.24
C LEU A 35 -63.15 -8.32 30.58
N LYS A 36 -63.21 -9.63 30.84
CA LYS A 36 -61.98 -10.46 30.91
C LYS A 36 -61.34 -10.65 29.53
N GLU A 37 -62.17 -10.65 28.48
CA GLU A 37 -61.76 -10.82 27.08
C GLU A 37 -61.64 -9.48 26.35
N ASN A 38 -62.57 -8.54 26.58
CA ASN A 38 -62.54 -7.20 26.02
C ASN A 38 -61.50 -6.34 26.75
N THR A 39 -60.46 -5.88 26.05
CA THR A 39 -59.40 -5.03 26.62
C THR A 39 -59.55 -3.54 26.28
N THR A 40 -60.55 -3.18 25.49
CA THR A 40 -60.68 -1.83 24.88
C THR A 40 -61.58 -0.92 25.70
N LEU A 41 -62.56 -1.48 26.42
CA LEU A 41 -63.43 -0.73 27.32
C LEU A 41 -62.69 -0.41 28.62
N THR A 42 -62.50 0.88 28.89
CA THR A 42 -61.78 1.39 30.06
C THR A 42 -62.71 2.04 31.08
N THR A 43 -63.92 2.42 30.67
CA THR A 43 -64.90 3.08 31.54
C THR A 43 -66.27 2.44 31.37
N LEU A 44 -66.88 1.99 32.48
CA LEU A 44 -68.24 1.46 32.52
C LEU A 44 -68.98 2.06 33.72
N ASP A 45 -70.14 2.66 33.50
CA ASP A 45 -71.02 3.09 34.59
C ASP A 45 -71.79 1.88 35.13
N VAL A 46 -71.47 1.48 36.37
CA VAL A 46 -72.01 0.28 37.04
C VAL A 46 -72.94 0.61 38.22
N ARG A 47 -73.50 1.82 38.26
CA ARG A 47 -74.44 2.18 39.34
C ARG A 47 -75.67 1.26 39.34
N GLY A 48 -75.92 0.59 40.46
CA GLY A 48 -77.11 -0.25 40.68
C GLY A 48 -76.88 -1.75 40.50
N PHE A 49 -75.61 -2.19 40.42
CA PHE A 49 -75.25 -3.61 40.28
C PHE A 49 -74.86 -4.29 41.60
N GLY A 50 -74.74 -3.52 42.68
CA GLY A 50 -74.49 -4.01 44.04
C GLY A 50 -72.99 -4.10 44.36
N ASP A 51 -72.64 -3.73 45.60
CA ASP A 51 -71.26 -3.43 46.03
C ASP A 51 -70.23 -4.52 45.70
N THR A 52 -70.62 -5.79 45.79
CA THR A 52 -69.70 -6.93 45.57
C THR A 52 -69.30 -7.12 44.10
N VAL A 53 -70.20 -6.82 43.14
CA VAL A 53 -69.91 -7.01 41.71
C VAL A 53 -69.32 -5.75 41.08
N GLU A 54 -69.67 -4.57 41.63
CA GLU A 54 -69.07 -3.29 41.23
C GLU A 54 -67.56 -3.29 41.49
N ALA A 55 -67.08 -3.88 42.60
CA ALA A 55 -65.66 -4.01 42.88
C ALA A 55 -64.90 -4.86 41.84
N GLU A 56 -65.48 -5.98 41.41
CA GLU A 56 -64.88 -6.87 40.40
C GLU A 56 -64.83 -6.21 39.01
N LEU A 57 -65.92 -5.55 38.60
CA LEU A 57 -65.99 -4.80 37.35
C LEU A 57 -65.00 -3.63 37.34
N ASN A 58 -64.91 -2.87 38.43
CA ASN A 58 -63.95 -1.77 38.56
C ASN A 58 -62.49 -2.25 38.50
N ALA A 59 -62.18 -3.42 39.09
CA ALA A 59 -60.84 -4.01 38.99
C ALA A 59 -60.48 -4.42 37.55
N LEU A 60 -61.43 -5.00 36.80
CA LEU A 60 -61.24 -5.36 35.39
C LEU A 60 -61.08 -4.12 34.50
N LEU A 61 -61.87 -3.07 34.72
CA LEU A 61 -61.74 -1.81 33.99
C LEU A 61 -60.41 -1.11 34.29
N HIS A 62 -59.95 -1.15 35.54
CA HIS A 62 -58.64 -0.62 35.91
C HIS A 62 -57.50 -1.41 35.27
N ARG A 63 -57.62 -2.75 35.16
CA ARG A 63 -56.69 -3.58 34.38
C ARG A 63 -56.67 -3.15 32.92
N ASN A 64 -57.83 -2.98 32.28
CA ASN A 64 -57.94 -2.58 30.88
C ASN A 64 -57.40 -1.17 30.62
N ALA A 65 -57.69 -0.21 31.51
CA ALA A 65 -57.14 1.14 31.45
C ALA A 65 -55.61 1.14 31.55
N LYS A 66 -55.05 0.32 32.44
CA LYS A 66 -53.59 0.14 32.58
C LYS A 66 -52.97 -0.54 31.36
N LEU A 67 -53.67 -1.50 30.74
CA LEU A 67 -53.26 -2.14 29.49
C LEU A 67 -53.21 -1.13 28.34
N ALA A 68 -54.26 -0.32 28.20
CA ALA A 68 -54.35 0.72 27.18
C ALA A 68 -53.28 1.81 27.36
N GLU A 69 -52.99 2.21 28.60
CA GLU A 69 -51.89 3.15 28.90
C GLU A 69 -50.52 2.55 28.57
N THR A 70 -50.31 1.26 28.88
CA THR A 70 -49.06 0.53 28.57
C THR A 70 -48.86 0.44 27.05
N GLN A 71 -49.91 0.12 26.30
CA GLN A 71 -49.89 0.08 24.83
C GLN A 71 -49.59 1.46 24.23
N ARG A 72 -50.18 2.55 24.75
CA ARG A 72 -49.87 3.92 24.32
C ARG A 72 -48.42 4.31 24.62
N ARG A 73 -47.89 3.92 25.79
CA ARG A 73 -46.48 4.15 26.16
C ARG A 73 -45.53 3.39 25.24
N GLN A 74 -45.84 2.14 24.91
CA GLN A 74 -45.04 1.32 23.97
C GLN A 74 -45.08 1.92 22.56
N ALA A 75 -46.24 2.34 22.06
CA ALA A 75 -46.36 3.01 20.76
C ALA A 75 -45.60 4.35 20.71
N HIS A 76 -45.59 5.10 21.82
CA HIS A 76 -44.82 6.34 21.95
C HIS A 76 -43.30 6.10 21.96
N LEU A 77 -42.84 5.08 22.69
CA LEU A 77 -41.43 4.67 22.70
C LEU A 77 -40.97 4.17 21.32
N LEU A 78 -41.83 3.45 20.59
CA LEU A 78 -41.56 3.01 19.22
C LEU A 78 -41.36 4.21 18.27
N ARG A 79 -42.23 5.23 18.38
CA ARG A 79 -42.11 6.48 17.61
C ARG A 79 -40.83 7.25 17.95
N LEU A 80 -40.40 7.26 19.20
CA LEU A 80 -39.14 7.88 19.63
C LEU A 80 -37.91 7.11 19.12
N HIS A 81 -37.94 5.77 19.10
CA HIS A 81 -36.85 4.94 18.56
C HIS A 81 -36.73 5.06 17.02
N LEU A 82 -37.85 5.19 16.31
CA LEU A 82 -37.90 5.34 14.84
C LEU A 82 -37.52 6.74 14.33
N ALA A 83 -37.31 7.72 15.22
CA ALA A 83 -36.89 9.08 14.86
C ALA A 83 -35.35 9.24 14.76
N GLN A 84 -34.58 8.18 15.06
CA GLN A 84 -33.12 8.18 14.91
C GLN A 84 -32.68 7.39 13.67
N PRO A 85 -31.65 7.84 12.93
CA PRO A 85 -31.10 7.08 11.82
C PRO A 85 -30.43 5.80 12.33
N LEU A 86 -31.00 4.64 11.99
CA LEU A 86 -30.48 3.32 12.34
C LEU A 86 -29.46 2.85 11.30
N SER A 87 -28.37 2.21 11.75
CA SER A 87 -27.47 1.46 10.88
C SER A 87 -28.15 0.18 10.37
N VAL A 88 -27.65 -0.38 9.26
CA VAL A 88 -28.18 -1.62 8.63
C VAL A 88 -28.27 -2.80 9.61
N GLN A 89 -27.33 -2.91 10.56
CA GLN A 89 -27.37 -3.92 11.63
C GLN A 89 -28.43 -3.63 12.70
N GLY A 90 -28.72 -2.35 12.99
CA GLY A 90 -29.77 -1.94 13.91
C GLY A 90 -31.17 -2.22 13.38
N ALA A 91 -31.39 -2.11 12.07
CA ALA A 91 -32.68 -2.41 11.43
C ALA A 91 -33.03 -3.92 11.47
N ALA A 92 -32.04 -4.80 11.24
CA ALA A 92 -32.25 -6.25 11.29
C ALA A 92 -32.50 -6.77 12.72
N ALA A 93 -31.87 -6.17 13.74
CA ALA A 93 -32.08 -6.54 15.14
C ALA A 93 -33.42 -6.03 15.71
N ALA A 94 -33.97 -4.93 15.18
CA ALA A 94 -35.24 -4.37 15.62
C ALA A 94 -36.47 -5.08 15.00
N LEU A 95 -36.29 -5.80 13.89
CA LEU A 95 -37.40 -6.37 13.09
C LEU A 95 -38.24 -7.43 13.82
N PRO A 96 -37.67 -8.38 14.60
CA PRO A 96 -38.46 -9.34 15.36
C PRO A 96 -39.30 -8.66 16.46
N VAL A 97 -38.73 -7.63 17.10
CA VAL A 97 -39.40 -6.86 18.16
C VAL A 97 -40.57 -6.06 17.60
N VAL A 98 -40.44 -5.51 16.39
CA VAL A 98 -41.51 -4.77 15.70
C VAL A 98 -42.63 -5.71 15.23
N LEU A 99 -42.31 -6.91 14.73
CA LEU A 99 -43.32 -7.91 14.39
C LEU A 99 -44.08 -8.43 15.63
N ASP A 100 -43.38 -8.73 16.72
CA ASP A 100 -43.99 -9.21 17.96
C ASP A 100 -44.87 -8.14 18.61
N LEU A 101 -44.48 -6.86 18.55
CA LEU A 101 -45.29 -5.72 19.03
C LEU A 101 -46.53 -5.48 18.16
N ALA A 102 -46.45 -5.68 16.84
CA ALA A 102 -47.59 -5.56 15.94
C ALA A 102 -48.63 -6.67 16.16
N VAL A 103 -48.17 -7.89 16.44
CA VAL A 103 -49.03 -9.04 16.79
C VAL A 103 -49.63 -8.86 18.18
N ALA A 104 -48.86 -8.40 19.17
CA ALA A 104 -49.35 -8.14 20.52
C ALA A 104 -50.32 -6.94 20.62
N ALA A 105 -50.26 -5.99 19.67
CA ALA A 105 -51.13 -4.82 19.62
C ALA A 105 -52.49 -5.07 18.92
N GLY A 106 -52.75 -6.28 18.41
CA GLY A 106 -54.05 -6.64 17.84
C GLY A 106 -54.44 -5.83 16.61
N VAL A 107 -53.47 -5.36 15.81
CA VAL A 107 -53.72 -4.57 14.59
C VAL A 107 -54.19 -5.51 13.48
N CYS A 108 -55.48 -5.83 13.50
CA CYS A 108 -56.18 -6.52 12.41
C CYS A 108 -56.81 -5.48 11.47
N GLY A 109 -56.09 -5.12 10.41
CA GLY A 109 -56.58 -4.29 9.31
C GLY A 109 -55.51 -4.07 8.24
N PRO A 110 -55.87 -3.83 6.96
CA PRO A 110 -54.93 -3.75 5.85
C PRO A 110 -54.22 -2.39 5.87
N ASP A 111 -53.35 -2.19 6.87
CA ASP A 111 -52.71 -0.90 7.07
C ASP A 111 -51.47 -0.75 6.18
N VAL A 112 -51.68 0.14 5.21
CA VAL A 112 -50.73 0.76 4.29
C VAL A 112 -49.42 1.18 4.97
N ASP A 113 -49.39 1.36 6.29
CA ASP A 113 -48.20 1.73 7.05
C ASP A 113 -47.22 0.57 7.31
N LEU A 114 -47.69 -0.67 7.50
CA LEU A 114 -46.79 -1.84 7.59
C LEU A 114 -46.23 -2.19 6.21
N ALA A 115 -47.06 -2.11 5.17
CA ALA A 115 -46.62 -2.25 3.79
C ALA A 115 -45.60 -1.16 3.41
N ARG A 116 -45.82 0.11 3.82
CA ARG A 116 -44.87 1.21 3.63
C ARG A 116 -43.59 1.00 4.42
N LEU A 117 -43.64 0.49 5.65
CA LEU A 117 -42.43 0.21 6.45
C LEU A 117 -41.60 -0.92 5.84
N THR A 118 -42.24 -2.00 5.38
CA THR A 118 -41.57 -3.10 4.68
C THR A 118 -41.01 -2.65 3.33
N LEU A 119 -41.75 -1.84 2.55
CA LEU A 119 -41.27 -1.22 1.31
C LEU A 119 -40.11 -0.24 1.54
N ARG A 120 -40.09 0.50 2.65
CA ARG A 120 -39.03 1.45 2.97
C ARG A 120 -37.76 0.74 3.45
N ALA A 121 -37.90 -0.32 4.26
CA ALA A 121 -36.80 -1.20 4.62
C ALA A 121 -36.21 -1.93 3.40
N LEU A 122 -37.03 -2.34 2.42
CA LEU A 122 -36.58 -2.93 1.16
C LEU A 122 -35.96 -1.91 0.19
N SER A 123 -36.53 -0.70 0.13
CA SER A 123 -36.00 0.45 -0.63
C SER A 123 -34.61 0.84 -0.15
N GLU A 124 -34.31 0.66 1.12
CA GLU A 124 -33.00 0.92 1.70
C GLU A 124 -32.07 -0.31 1.66
N ALA A 125 -32.60 -1.53 1.47
CA ALA A 125 -31.83 -2.78 1.55
C ALA A 125 -31.16 -3.27 0.26
N GLN A 126 -31.60 -2.91 -0.95
CA GLN A 126 -30.77 -2.94 -2.19
C GLN A 126 -31.64 -2.63 -3.43
N PRO A 127 -31.27 -1.63 -4.26
CA PRO A 127 -31.95 -1.33 -5.54
C PRO A 127 -32.10 -2.54 -6.48
N ALA A 128 -31.17 -3.49 -6.41
CA ALA A 128 -31.14 -4.70 -7.23
C ALA A 128 -32.33 -5.65 -6.99
N VAL A 129 -32.87 -5.73 -5.76
CA VAL A 129 -33.97 -6.63 -5.43
C VAL A 129 -35.30 -6.09 -5.96
N LEU A 130 -35.52 -4.78 -5.88
CA LEU A 130 -36.70 -4.12 -6.43
C LEU A 130 -36.69 -4.14 -7.97
N ALA A 131 -35.53 -3.91 -8.59
CA ALA A 131 -35.36 -4.04 -10.04
C ALA A 131 -35.65 -5.47 -10.54
N LEU A 132 -35.27 -6.50 -9.76
CA LEU A 132 -35.58 -7.90 -10.04
C LEU A 132 -37.10 -8.17 -10.02
N PHE A 133 -37.81 -7.65 -9.02
CA PHE A 133 -39.25 -7.83 -8.87
C PHE A 133 -40.06 -7.16 -9.98
N ASP A 134 -39.60 -6.02 -10.48
CA ASP A 134 -40.25 -5.33 -11.60
C ASP A 134 -39.96 -6.01 -12.94
N ARG A 135 -38.79 -6.62 -13.12
CA ARG A 135 -38.44 -7.36 -14.34
C ARG A 135 -39.12 -8.73 -14.45
N LEU A 136 -39.39 -9.40 -13.32
CA LEU A 136 -40.10 -10.68 -13.29
C LEU A 136 -41.63 -10.54 -13.52
N GLY A 137 -42.14 -9.32 -13.73
CA GLY A 137 -43.56 -9.10 -14.03
C GLY A 137 -44.52 -9.56 -12.94
N LEU A 138 -44.03 -9.77 -11.71
CA LEU A 138 -44.80 -10.32 -10.61
C LEU A 138 -45.91 -9.34 -10.19
N ASP A 139 -47.12 -9.83 -9.99
CA ASP A 139 -48.19 -9.02 -9.42
C ASP A 139 -47.94 -8.72 -7.92
N ALA A 140 -48.69 -7.78 -7.35
CA ALA A 140 -48.52 -7.36 -5.96
C ALA A 140 -48.67 -8.51 -4.95
N THR A 141 -49.44 -9.55 -5.30
CA THR A 141 -49.73 -10.70 -4.45
C THR A 141 -48.56 -11.69 -4.47
N ALA A 142 -48.00 -11.95 -5.65
CA ALA A 142 -46.81 -12.75 -5.87
C ALA A 142 -45.57 -12.11 -5.24
N LYS A 143 -45.41 -10.78 -5.39
CA LYS A 143 -44.37 -10.01 -4.71
C LYS A 143 -44.47 -10.16 -3.19
N ALA A 144 -45.67 -10.08 -2.61
CA ALA A 144 -45.88 -10.20 -1.17
C ALA A 144 -45.63 -11.61 -0.61
N ARG A 145 -45.98 -12.68 -1.35
CA ARG A 145 -45.69 -14.08 -0.95
C ARG A 145 -44.19 -14.37 -0.92
N LEU A 146 -43.50 -14.00 -2.00
CA LEU A 146 -42.06 -14.18 -2.10
C LEU A 146 -41.32 -13.43 -0.99
N LEU A 147 -41.75 -12.20 -0.71
CA LEU A 147 -41.24 -11.39 0.39
C LEU A 147 -41.45 -12.04 1.75
N ARG A 148 -42.64 -12.62 1.98
CA ARG A 148 -42.94 -13.35 3.20
C ARG A 148 -42.03 -14.58 3.36
N ALA A 149 -41.83 -15.36 2.29
CA ALA A 149 -40.96 -16.53 2.30
C ALA A 149 -39.48 -16.18 2.57
N VAL A 150 -38.98 -15.07 2.03
CA VAL A 150 -37.62 -14.55 2.29
C VAL A 150 -37.45 -14.10 3.74
N LEU A 151 -38.47 -13.43 4.29
CA LEU A 151 -38.48 -12.91 5.66
C LEU A 151 -38.62 -14.03 6.71
N GLU A 152 -39.52 -15.00 6.50
CA GLU A 152 -39.76 -16.13 7.41
C GLU A 152 -38.56 -17.07 7.51
N ARG A 153 -37.78 -17.20 6.43
CA ARG A 153 -36.56 -18.02 6.42
C ARG A 153 -35.33 -17.28 6.96
N GLY A 154 -35.43 -15.98 7.27
CA GLY A 154 -34.32 -15.16 7.80
C GLY A 154 -33.16 -14.97 6.81
N ILE A 155 -33.45 -14.96 5.50
CA ILE A 155 -32.46 -15.07 4.44
C ILE A 155 -32.13 -13.68 3.86
N LEU A 156 -30.88 -13.24 3.97
CA LEU A 156 -30.42 -11.92 3.48
C LEU A 156 -29.44 -12.00 2.30
N THR A 157 -29.25 -13.17 1.69
CA THR A 157 -28.31 -13.34 0.56
C THR A 157 -29.06 -13.59 -0.76
N LEU A 158 -28.60 -12.94 -1.83
CA LEU A 158 -29.16 -13.04 -3.18
C LEU A 158 -29.31 -14.51 -3.66
N ASP A 159 -28.33 -15.37 -3.37
CA ASP A 159 -28.35 -16.80 -3.74
C ASP A 159 -29.52 -17.57 -3.11
N ALA A 160 -29.94 -17.18 -1.91
CA ALA A 160 -30.96 -17.88 -1.16
C ALA A 160 -32.36 -17.26 -1.39
N ILE A 161 -32.43 -15.99 -1.79
CA ILE A 161 -33.63 -15.39 -2.42
C ILE A 161 -33.95 -16.12 -3.73
N ALA A 162 -32.94 -16.36 -4.59
CA ALA A 162 -33.12 -17.12 -5.82
C ALA A 162 -33.60 -18.56 -5.59
N SER A 163 -33.21 -19.18 -4.47
CA SER A 163 -33.68 -20.52 -4.08
C SER A 163 -35.12 -20.52 -3.57
N ALA A 164 -35.58 -19.46 -2.91
CA ALA A 164 -36.97 -19.33 -2.47
C ALA A 164 -37.93 -19.08 -3.64
N VAL A 165 -37.48 -18.35 -4.68
CA VAL A 165 -38.24 -18.16 -5.93
C VAL A 165 -38.46 -19.49 -6.66
N LEU A 166 -37.48 -20.40 -6.61
CA LEU A 166 -37.59 -21.73 -7.23
C LEU A 166 -38.67 -22.61 -6.58
N ASP A 167 -38.88 -22.49 -5.26
CA ASP A 167 -39.86 -23.28 -4.52
C ASP A 167 -41.31 -22.82 -4.76
N GLU A 168 -41.53 -21.53 -5.06
CA GLU A 168 -42.88 -20.94 -5.22
C GLU A 168 -43.42 -20.95 -6.66
N PHE A 169 -42.55 -21.04 -7.69
CA PHE A 169 -42.93 -20.88 -9.10
C PHE A 169 -42.55 -22.11 -9.94
N ASP A 170 -43.23 -23.24 -9.72
CA ASP A 170 -42.99 -24.52 -10.42
C ASP A 170 -43.91 -24.75 -11.64
N GLU A 171 -44.43 -23.70 -12.29
CA GLU A 171 -45.19 -23.84 -13.55
C GLU A 171 -44.38 -23.36 -14.77
N ASP A 172 -44.51 -24.15 -15.85
CA ASP A 172 -43.60 -24.37 -16.99
C ASP A 172 -43.12 -23.15 -17.83
N GLY A 173 -43.44 -21.92 -17.45
CA GLY A 173 -42.88 -20.69 -18.05
C GLY A 173 -41.71 -20.08 -17.28
N GLY A 174 -41.66 -20.29 -15.95
CA GLY A 174 -40.77 -19.56 -15.04
C GLY A 174 -39.30 -19.98 -15.11
N ARG A 175 -38.96 -21.20 -15.55
CA ARG A 175 -37.59 -21.72 -15.51
C ARG A 175 -36.61 -20.98 -16.41
N ALA A 176 -37.05 -20.46 -17.57
CA ALA A 176 -36.18 -19.75 -18.50
C ALA A 176 -35.89 -18.31 -18.03
N GLU A 177 -36.92 -17.60 -17.56
CA GLU A 177 -36.80 -16.26 -16.99
C GLU A 177 -36.08 -16.27 -15.64
N LEU A 178 -36.29 -17.31 -14.82
CA LEU A 178 -35.58 -17.53 -13.57
C LEU A 178 -34.13 -17.96 -13.79
N ALA A 179 -33.80 -18.70 -14.86
CA ALA A 179 -32.41 -18.96 -15.26
C ALA A 179 -31.72 -17.69 -15.79
N ALA A 180 -32.44 -16.81 -16.50
CA ALA A 180 -31.94 -15.50 -16.93
C ALA A 180 -31.75 -14.55 -15.74
N ALA A 181 -32.70 -14.54 -14.80
CA ALA A 181 -32.62 -13.79 -13.55
C ALA A 181 -31.53 -14.34 -12.63
N GLN A 182 -31.38 -15.66 -12.50
CA GLN A 182 -30.24 -16.28 -11.81
C GLN A 182 -28.93 -15.89 -12.47
N ARG A 183 -28.82 -15.89 -13.81
CA ARG A 183 -27.63 -15.37 -14.50
C ARG A 183 -27.37 -13.91 -14.11
N GLU A 184 -28.38 -13.04 -14.10
CA GLU A 184 -28.21 -11.64 -13.70
C GLU A 184 -27.82 -11.44 -12.23
N LEU A 185 -28.46 -12.19 -11.32
CA LEU A 185 -28.32 -12.13 -9.87
C LEU A 185 -26.99 -12.71 -9.39
N LEU A 186 -26.59 -13.82 -9.98
CA LEU A 186 -25.27 -14.40 -9.81
C LEU A 186 -24.22 -13.35 -10.24
N LEU A 187 -24.42 -12.66 -11.36
CA LEU A 187 -23.40 -11.83 -12.00
C LEU A 187 -23.21 -10.42 -11.42
N GLY A 188 -24.16 -9.86 -10.67
CA GLY A 188 -24.09 -8.51 -10.08
C GLY A 188 -24.03 -7.38 -11.12
N GLU A 189 -24.62 -6.22 -10.83
CA GLU A 189 -24.64 -5.08 -11.77
C GLU A 189 -23.30 -4.31 -11.86
N GLU A 190 -22.35 -4.57 -10.95
CA GLU A 190 -21.10 -3.78 -10.85
C GLU A 190 -19.89 -4.37 -11.59
N LEU A 191 -19.93 -5.63 -12.05
CA LEU A 191 -18.79 -6.24 -12.73
C LEU A 191 -18.79 -5.95 -14.23
N LEU A 192 -17.63 -5.56 -14.77
CA LEU A 192 -17.43 -5.39 -16.21
C LEU A 192 -17.66 -6.72 -16.94
N ARG A 193 -18.71 -6.79 -17.78
CA ARG A 193 -19.06 -8.00 -18.54
C ARG A 193 -18.54 -7.91 -19.98
N VAL A 194 -17.98 -9.02 -20.46
CA VAL A 194 -17.49 -9.14 -21.84
C VAL A 194 -18.24 -10.25 -22.54
N PRO A 195 -19.00 -9.95 -23.61
CA PRO A 195 -19.69 -10.98 -24.36
C PRO A 195 -18.70 -11.94 -25.05
N SER A 196 -18.84 -13.23 -24.78
CA SER A 196 -18.10 -14.34 -25.40
C SER A 196 -18.14 -14.31 -26.93
N SER A 197 -19.25 -13.86 -27.52
CA SER A 197 -19.40 -13.70 -28.98
C SER A 197 -18.48 -12.66 -29.60
N ARG A 198 -17.90 -11.76 -28.79
CA ARG A 198 -16.91 -10.76 -29.23
C ARG A 198 -15.47 -11.24 -29.09
N LEU A 199 -15.26 -12.45 -28.56
CA LEU A 199 -13.93 -13.03 -28.36
C LEU A 199 -13.61 -14.00 -29.48
N VAL A 200 -12.42 -13.85 -30.06
CA VAL A 200 -11.82 -14.89 -30.90
C VAL A 200 -10.87 -15.69 -30.03
N VAL A 201 -11.24 -16.92 -29.70
CA VAL A 201 -10.43 -17.80 -28.84
C VAL A 201 -9.34 -18.47 -29.68
N GLY A 202 -8.09 -18.27 -29.28
CA GLY A 202 -6.90 -18.86 -29.87
C GLY A 202 -6.37 -20.04 -29.06
N ALA A 203 -5.05 -20.24 -29.07
CA ALA A 203 -4.39 -21.37 -28.45
C ALA A 203 -4.50 -21.37 -26.91
N LEU A 204 -4.53 -22.57 -26.33
CA LEU A 204 -4.29 -22.79 -24.91
C LEU A 204 -2.82 -22.45 -24.60
N ILE A 205 -2.60 -21.51 -23.68
CA ILE A 205 -1.27 -21.00 -23.31
C ILE A 205 -0.86 -21.37 -21.88
N GLY A 206 -1.79 -21.83 -21.05
CA GLY A 206 -1.51 -22.27 -19.70
C GLY A 206 -2.63 -23.14 -19.14
N SER A 207 -2.28 -24.05 -18.24
CA SER A 207 -3.20 -24.99 -17.64
C SER A 207 -2.81 -25.19 -16.18
N GLY A 208 -3.69 -24.86 -15.23
CA GLY A 208 -3.38 -24.83 -13.80
C GLY A 208 -4.51 -25.36 -12.92
N SER A 209 -4.32 -25.29 -11.60
CA SER A 209 -5.31 -25.74 -10.61
C SER A 209 -6.61 -24.94 -10.65
N PHE A 210 -6.55 -23.68 -11.09
CA PHE A 210 -7.68 -22.74 -11.09
C PHE A 210 -8.40 -22.63 -12.43
N GLY A 211 -7.89 -23.26 -13.50
CA GLY A 211 -8.48 -23.13 -14.83
C GLY A 211 -7.49 -23.31 -15.99
N ASP A 212 -8.03 -23.13 -17.19
CA ASP A 212 -7.28 -23.11 -18.45
C ASP A 212 -7.18 -21.67 -18.98
N VAL A 213 -5.99 -21.26 -19.39
CA VAL A 213 -5.72 -19.91 -19.90
C VAL A 213 -5.55 -19.98 -21.40
N HIS A 214 -6.39 -19.27 -22.14
CA HIS A 214 -6.35 -19.18 -23.59
C HIS A 214 -5.90 -17.79 -24.03
N ARG A 215 -5.10 -17.72 -25.10
CA ARG A 215 -4.91 -16.46 -25.83
C ARG A 215 -6.22 -16.12 -26.53
N VAL A 216 -6.68 -14.88 -26.45
CA VAL A 216 -7.91 -14.42 -27.10
C VAL A 216 -7.71 -13.05 -27.74
N THR A 217 -8.51 -12.71 -28.75
CA THR A 217 -8.55 -11.37 -29.34
C THR A 217 -9.88 -10.70 -29.03
N PHE A 218 -9.84 -9.49 -28.49
CA PHE A 218 -11.00 -8.66 -28.16
C PHE A 218 -10.79 -7.24 -28.68
N HIS A 219 -11.67 -6.74 -29.55
CA HIS A 219 -11.53 -5.42 -30.20
C HIS A 219 -10.14 -5.16 -30.81
N GLY A 220 -9.52 -6.19 -31.40
CA GLY A 220 -8.19 -6.11 -32.02
C GLY A 220 -7.01 -6.16 -31.04
N ARG A 221 -7.26 -6.22 -29.73
CA ARG A 221 -6.24 -6.39 -28.70
C ARG A 221 -6.09 -7.87 -28.33
N GLU A 222 -4.86 -8.36 -28.25
CA GLU A 222 -4.56 -9.69 -27.72
C GLU A 222 -4.61 -9.68 -26.19
N LEU A 223 -5.32 -10.65 -25.61
CA LEU A 223 -5.62 -10.78 -24.19
C LEU A 223 -5.53 -12.24 -23.74
N ALA A 224 -5.62 -12.48 -22.44
CA ALA A 224 -5.68 -13.79 -21.83
C ALA A 224 -7.07 -14.04 -21.22
N LEU A 225 -7.67 -15.18 -21.54
CA LEU A 225 -8.91 -15.65 -20.92
C LEU A 225 -8.62 -16.82 -19.98
N LYS A 226 -8.70 -16.59 -18.67
CA LYS A 226 -8.65 -17.64 -17.63
C LYS A 226 -10.04 -18.24 -17.47
N THR A 227 -10.28 -19.37 -18.11
CA THR A 227 -11.56 -20.12 -18.06
C THR A 227 -11.65 -21.00 -16.81
N LEU A 228 -12.81 -21.03 -16.18
CA LEU A 228 -13.07 -21.85 -15.00
C LEU A 228 -13.36 -23.30 -15.40
N ARG A 229 -12.72 -24.26 -14.72
CA ARG A 229 -13.04 -25.69 -14.90
C ARG A 229 -14.26 -26.07 -14.07
N LEU A 230 -15.40 -26.17 -14.74
CA LEU A 230 -16.68 -26.55 -14.10
C LEU A 230 -17.12 -27.98 -14.46
N ALA A 231 -16.59 -28.54 -15.55
CA ALA A 231 -16.92 -29.90 -15.98
C ALA A 231 -16.51 -30.95 -14.93
N GLY A 232 -17.40 -31.88 -14.62
CA GLY A 232 -17.15 -32.96 -13.65
C GLY A 232 -17.33 -32.57 -12.18
N LEU A 233 -17.63 -31.31 -11.86
CA LEU A 233 -17.93 -30.86 -10.50
C LEU A 233 -19.44 -30.96 -10.18
N SER A 234 -19.78 -31.15 -8.90
CA SER A 234 -21.17 -31.02 -8.43
C SER A 234 -21.66 -29.58 -8.54
N GLU A 235 -22.97 -29.36 -8.62
CA GLU A 235 -23.55 -28.01 -8.70
C GLU A 235 -23.16 -27.11 -7.52
N ALA A 236 -23.03 -27.67 -6.32
CA ALA A 236 -22.56 -26.93 -5.15
C ALA A 236 -21.10 -26.48 -5.30
N ALA A 237 -20.24 -27.35 -5.83
CA ALA A 237 -18.84 -27.02 -6.09
C ALA A 237 -18.70 -26.02 -7.24
N GLN A 238 -19.48 -26.14 -8.31
CA GLN A 238 -19.52 -25.17 -9.40
C GLN A 238 -19.91 -23.78 -8.91
N ARG A 239 -20.96 -23.68 -8.06
CA ARG A 239 -21.36 -22.41 -7.44
C ARG A 239 -20.23 -21.77 -6.65
N GLU A 240 -19.47 -22.57 -5.90
CA GLU A 240 -18.34 -22.06 -5.11
C GLU A 240 -17.16 -21.59 -5.97
N VAL A 241 -16.85 -22.29 -7.06
CA VAL A 241 -15.82 -21.87 -8.03
C VAL A 241 -16.20 -20.54 -8.69
N VAL A 242 -17.44 -20.41 -9.15
CA VAL A 242 -17.96 -19.18 -9.76
C VAL A 242 -17.98 -18.03 -8.73
N ARG A 243 -18.39 -18.30 -7.49
CA ARG A 243 -18.36 -17.32 -6.40
C ARG A 243 -16.93 -16.83 -6.12
N SER A 244 -15.95 -17.74 -6.12
CA SER A 244 -14.53 -17.39 -5.97
C SER A 244 -14.04 -16.50 -7.11
N ALA A 245 -14.36 -16.85 -8.36
CA ALA A 245 -13.98 -16.06 -9.53
C ALA A 245 -14.57 -14.65 -9.52
N ARG A 246 -15.79 -14.48 -8.98
CA ARG A 246 -16.40 -13.15 -8.79
C ARG A 246 -15.70 -12.33 -7.73
N ARG A 247 -15.27 -12.95 -6.63
CA ARG A 247 -14.47 -12.25 -5.61
C ARG A 247 -13.16 -11.77 -6.23
N GLU A 248 -12.49 -12.63 -6.98
CA GLU A 248 -11.27 -12.29 -7.73
C GLU A 248 -11.51 -11.11 -8.69
N ALA A 249 -12.56 -11.19 -9.52
CA ALA A 249 -12.93 -10.11 -10.46
C ALA A 249 -13.21 -8.78 -9.75
N ARG A 250 -13.91 -8.79 -8.61
CA ARG A 250 -14.24 -7.58 -7.84
C ARG A 250 -12.99 -6.91 -7.27
N VAL A 251 -12.06 -7.70 -6.73
CA VAL A 251 -10.78 -7.19 -6.24
C VAL A 251 -10.01 -6.59 -7.41
N LEU A 252 -9.80 -7.36 -8.47
CA LEU A 252 -9.03 -6.92 -9.64
C LEU A 252 -9.59 -5.67 -10.32
N GLN A 253 -10.91 -5.53 -10.44
CA GLN A 253 -11.55 -4.37 -11.07
C GLN A 253 -11.23 -3.04 -10.34
N GLN A 254 -10.95 -3.10 -9.03
CA GLN A 254 -10.62 -1.93 -8.22
C GLN A 254 -9.12 -1.57 -8.26
N LEU A 255 -8.28 -2.50 -8.72
CA LEU A 255 -6.83 -2.36 -8.71
C LEU A 255 -6.33 -1.78 -10.03
N LYS A 256 -5.56 -0.69 -9.94
CA LYS A 256 -4.92 -0.03 -11.09
C LYS A 256 -3.49 0.33 -10.74
N HIS A 257 -2.55 -0.50 -11.17
CA HIS A 257 -1.14 -0.31 -10.86
C HIS A 257 -0.24 -0.94 -11.94
N ALA A 258 0.94 -0.37 -12.17
CA ALA A 258 1.86 -0.84 -13.22
C ALA A 258 2.37 -2.28 -12.99
N HIS A 259 2.40 -2.72 -11.72
CA HIS A 259 2.85 -4.04 -11.28
C HIS A 259 1.72 -4.95 -10.81
N VAL A 260 0.47 -4.68 -11.19
CA VAL A 260 -0.68 -5.55 -10.98
C VAL A 260 -1.30 -5.84 -12.35
N ILE A 261 -1.71 -7.07 -12.59
CA ILE A 261 -2.30 -7.50 -13.86
C ILE A 261 -3.58 -6.72 -14.17
N GLU A 262 -3.69 -6.19 -15.39
CA GLU A 262 -4.89 -5.48 -15.85
C GLU A 262 -6.04 -6.45 -16.07
N PHE A 263 -7.15 -6.20 -15.38
CA PHE A 263 -8.41 -6.89 -15.58
C PHE A 263 -9.30 -6.11 -16.54
N VAL A 264 -9.74 -6.78 -17.61
CA VAL A 264 -10.58 -6.19 -18.67
C VAL A 264 -12.05 -6.44 -18.39
N GLY A 265 -12.39 -7.61 -17.88
CA GLY A 265 -13.76 -7.97 -17.52
C GLY A 265 -13.97 -9.46 -17.36
N MET A 266 -15.19 -9.85 -17.02
CA MET A 266 -15.59 -11.24 -16.84
C MET A 266 -16.44 -11.70 -18.02
N VAL A 267 -16.15 -12.89 -18.55
CA VAL A 267 -16.92 -13.56 -19.59
C VAL A 267 -17.93 -14.47 -18.92
N VAL A 268 -19.22 -14.33 -19.27
CA VAL A 268 -20.31 -14.83 -18.41
C VAL A 268 -21.51 -15.42 -19.15
N ASP A 269 -21.51 -15.40 -20.48
CA ASP A 269 -22.71 -15.65 -21.28
C ASP A 269 -23.08 -17.15 -21.39
N ASP A 270 -22.10 -18.04 -21.28
CA ASP A 270 -22.29 -19.49 -21.24
C ASP A 270 -21.65 -20.05 -19.97
N VAL A 271 -22.41 -20.90 -19.25
CA VAL A 271 -21.94 -21.61 -18.05
C VAL A 271 -20.69 -22.45 -18.37
N ARG A 272 -20.49 -22.84 -19.63
CA ARG A 272 -19.29 -23.55 -20.10
C ARG A 272 -18.09 -22.66 -20.42
N SER A 273 -18.23 -21.34 -20.41
CA SER A 273 -17.16 -20.39 -20.80
C SER A 273 -16.94 -19.26 -19.78
N ILE A 274 -17.37 -19.43 -18.54
CA ILE A 274 -17.13 -18.45 -17.47
C ILE A 274 -15.63 -18.28 -17.27
N GLY A 275 -15.15 -17.03 -17.32
CA GLY A 275 -13.73 -16.75 -17.17
C GLY A 275 -13.39 -15.29 -16.94
N LEU A 276 -12.14 -15.04 -16.57
CA LEU A 276 -11.58 -13.70 -16.36
C LEU A 276 -10.77 -13.30 -17.58
N LEU A 277 -11.12 -12.18 -18.20
CA LEU A 277 -10.40 -11.57 -19.31
C LEU A 277 -9.40 -10.55 -18.77
N MET A 278 -8.13 -10.77 -19.08
CA MET A 278 -7.00 -10.05 -18.49
C MET A 278 -5.99 -9.71 -19.58
N GLU A 279 -5.08 -8.78 -19.31
CA GLU A 279 -3.96 -8.56 -20.23
C GLU A 279 -3.10 -9.82 -20.39
N LEU A 280 -2.56 -10.00 -21.60
CA LEU A 280 -1.74 -11.16 -21.94
C LEU A 280 -0.27 -10.89 -21.62
N SER A 281 0.33 -11.71 -20.74
CA SER A 281 1.78 -11.71 -20.50
C SER A 281 2.55 -12.06 -21.77
N THR A 282 3.57 -11.26 -22.08
CA THR A 282 4.42 -11.47 -23.28
C THR A 282 5.60 -12.40 -23.01
N LEU A 283 5.97 -12.62 -21.75
CA LEU A 283 7.16 -13.40 -21.36
C LEU A 283 6.89 -14.59 -20.43
N GLY A 284 5.62 -14.93 -20.18
CA GLY A 284 5.23 -15.99 -19.25
C GLY A 284 5.38 -15.59 -17.78
N ASN A 285 5.50 -16.55 -16.87
CA ASN A 285 5.69 -16.27 -15.44
C ASN A 285 7.17 -16.33 -15.01
N LEU A 286 7.48 -15.73 -13.87
CA LEU A 286 8.84 -15.65 -13.33
C LEU A 286 9.43 -17.04 -13.06
N ARG A 287 8.63 -18.00 -12.59
CA ARG A 287 9.12 -19.35 -12.32
C ARG A 287 9.62 -20.04 -13.60
N GLN A 288 8.83 -19.99 -14.68
CA GLN A 288 9.21 -20.48 -16.00
C GLN A 288 10.45 -19.77 -16.54
N LYS A 289 10.53 -18.44 -16.36
CA LYS A 289 11.69 -17.66 -16.81
C LYS A 289 12.98 -18.11 -16.14
N LEU A 290 12.95 -18.33 -14.83
CA LEU A 290 14.11 -18.77 -14.05
C LEU A 290 14.53 -20.22 -14.38
N GLU A 291 13.59 -21.09 -14.75
CA GLU A 291 13.89 -22.46 -15.20
C GLU A 291 14.50 -22.52 -16.59
N ALA A 292 14.06 -21.64 -17.49
CA ALA A 292 14.54 -21.60 -18.87
C ALA A 292 15.99 -21.08 -18.98
N THR A 293 16.51 -20.42 -17.95
CA THR A 293 17.85 -19.84 -17.92
C THR A 293 18.84 -20.73 -17.16
N ALA A 294 19.94 -21.12 -17.80
CA ALA A 294 20.98 -21.93 -17.17
C ALA A 294 21.79 -21.16 -16.12
N LEU A 295 21.90 -19.84 -16.27
CA LEU A 295 22.54 -18.93 -15.31
C LEU A 295 21.47 -18.04 -14.65
N PRO A 296 21.71 -17.57 -13.40
CA PRO A 296 20.88 -16.54 -12.80
C PRO A 296 20.74 -15.30 -13.70
N LEU A 297 19.60 -14.63 -13.58
CA LEU A 297 19.37 -13.36 -14.28
C LEU A 297 20.44 -12.33 -13.88
N GLU A 298 20.76 -11.41 -14.80
CA GLU A 298 21.65 -10.31 -14.48
C GLU A 298 21.13 -9.50 -13.28
N GLN A 299 22.04 -8.99 -12.45
CA GLN A 299 21.71 -8.27 -11.22
C GLN A 299 20.74 -7.10 -11.44
N SER A 300 20.88 -6.39 -12.58
CA SER A 300 19.97 -5.31 -12.96
C SER A 300 18.53 -5.82 -13.17
N ALA A 301 18.37 -6.96 -13.85
CA ALA A 301 17.08 -7.60 -14.05
C ALA A 301 16.49 -8.14 -12.74
N GLN A 302 17.32 -8.76 -11.89
CA GLN A 302 16.91 -9.20 -10.54
C GLN A 302 16.39 -8.02 -9.71
N MET A 303 17.14 -6.90 -9.66
CA MET A 303 16.73 -5.68 -8.95
C MET A 303 15.46 -5.08 -9.52
N HIS A 304 15.32 -5.02 -10.84
CA HIS A 304 14.12 -4.48 -11.50
C HIS A 304 12.88 -5.31 -11.18
N ILE A 305 12.98 -6.64 -11.25
CA ILE A 305 11.89 -7.56 -10.91
C ILE A 305 11.55 -7.46 -9.41
N ALA A 306 12.54 -7.51 -8.52
CA ALA A 306 12.32 -7.38 -7.09
C ALA A 306 11.64 -6.05 -6.72
N THR A 307 12.08 -4.95 -7.33
CA THR A 307 11.50 -3.62 -7.09
C THR A 307 10.05 -3.57 -7.56
N GLY A 308 9.74 -4.09 -8.75
CA GLY A 308 8.38 -4.08 -9.27
C GLY A 308 7.41 -4.95 -8.45
N ILE A 309 7.85 -6.12 -7.99
CA ILE A 309 7.03 -6.97 -7.09
C ILE A 309 6.77 -6.23 -5.77
N ALA A 310 7.81 -5.63 -5.16
CA ALA A 310 7.66 -4.89 -3.91
C ALA A 310 6.72 -3.67 -4.08
N ASP A 311 6.77 -2.98 -5.22
CA ASP A 311 5.90 -1.85 -5.55
C ASP A 311 4.44 -2.30 -5.70
N GLY A 312 4.21 -3.40 -6.42
CA GLY A 312 2.88 -4.02 -6.54
C GLY A 312 2.31 -4.42 -5.19
N MET A 313 3.09 -5.07 -4.33
CA MET A 313 2.64 -5.51 -3.01
C MET A 313 2.42 -4.34 -2.04
N ALA A 314 3.27 -3.31 -2.09
CA ALA A 314 3.06 -2.09 -1.32
C ALA A 314 1.73 -1.42 -1.72
N TYR A 315 1.41 -1.38 -3.02
CA TYR A 315 0.13 -0.89 -3.51
C TYR A 315 -1.06 -1.71 -2.97
N LEU A 316 -0.98 -3.06 -3.04
CA LEU A 316 -2.04 -3.94 -2.51
C LEU A 316 -2.28 -3.72 -1.02
N HIS A 317 -1.21 -3.67 -0.22
CA HIS A 317 -1.29 -3.45 1.23
C HIS A 317 -1.87 -2.06 1.55
N SER A 318 -1.48 -1.03 0.82
CA SER A 318 -2.06 0.32 0.98
C SER A 318 -3.54 0.37 0.61
N SER A 319 -3.99 -0.55 -0.25
CA SER A 319 -5.38 -0.75 -0.65
C SER A 319 -6.13 -1.73 0.28
N ALA A 320 -5.53 -2.14 1.40
CA ALA A 320 -6.07 -3.14 2.34
C ALA A 320 -6.39 -4.51 1.70
N VAL A 321 -5.64 -4.89 0.66
CA VAL A 321 -5.74 -6.18 -0.03
C VAL A 321 -4.54 -7.05 0.32
N LEU A 322 -4.81 -8.28 0.78
CA LEU A 322 -3.82 -9.35 0.85
C LEU A 322 -4.00 -10.29 -0.35
N HIS A 323 -2.91 -10.70 -0.97
CA HIS A 323 -2.89 -11.59 -2.14
C HIS A 323 -3.09 -13.07 -1.76
N HIS A 324 -2.52 -13.52 -0.63
CA HIS A 324 -2.59 -14.88 -0.06
C HIS A 324 -1.87 -16.01 -0.81
N ASP A 325 -1.35 -15.80 -2.00
CA ASP A 325 -0.60 -16.82 -2.76
C ASP A 325 0.55 -16.18 -3.56
N LEU A 326 1.29 -15.28 -2.90
CA LEU A 326 2.46 -14.65 -3.51
C LEU A 326 3.56 -15.69 -3.73
N LYS A 327 3.85 -15.99 -5.00
CA LYS A 327 4.91 -16.92 -5.43
C LYS A 327 5.37 -16.59 -6.84
N SER A 328 6.54 -17.06 -7.25
CA SER A 328 7.11 -16.75 -8.58
C SER A 328 6.24 -17.25 -9.75
N ALA A 329 5.42 -18.29 -9.58
CA ALA A 329 4.46 -18.73 -10.59
C ALA A 329 3.30 -17.74 -10.81
N ASN A 330 3.01 -16.89 -9.81
CA ASN A 330 1.94 -15.88 -9.84
C ASN A 330 2.49 -14.46 -10.16
N VAL A 331 3.77 -14.37 -10.53
CA VAL A 331 4.38 -13.14 -11.06
C VAL A 331 4.51 -13.28 -12.57
N LEU A 332 3.65 -12.60 -13.32
CA LEU A 332 3.68 -12.56 -14.78
C LEU A 332 4.70 -11.52 -15.27
N LEU A 333 5.35 -11.81 -16.39
CA LEU A 333 6.41 -10.96 -16.94
C LEU A 333 5.97 -10.34 -18.27
N PHE A 334 6.29 -9.06 -18.43
CA PHE A 334 5.96 -8.26 -19.59
C PHE A 334 7.22 -7.59 -20.13
N GLU A 335 7.33 -7.51 -21.45
CA GLU A 335 8.33 -6.69 -22.10
C GLU A 335 7.79 -5.27 -22.25
N VAL A 336 8.38 -4.32 -21.52
CA VAL A 336 8.02 -2.90 -21.55
C VAL A 336 9.31 -2.11 -21.74
N GLU A 337 9.41 -1.36 -22.85
CA GLU A 337 10.61 -0.57 -23.18
C GLU A 337 11.93 -1.38 -23.10
N GLY A 338 11.90 -2.64 -23.55
CA GLY A 338 13.05 -3.57 -23.52
C GLY A 338 13.39 -4.12 -22.14
N LYS A 339 12.56 -3.87 -21.11
CA LYS A 339 12.75 -4.39 -19.75
C LYS A 339 11.71 -5.47 -19.40
N CYS A 340 12.16 -6.44 -18.61
CA CYS A 340 11.32 -7.51 -18.08
C CYS A 340 10.56 -7.02 -16.84
N THR A 341 9.37 -6.48 -17.05
CA THR A 341 8.53 -5.86 -16.01
C THR A 341 7.63 -6.91 -15.35
N PRO A 342 7.66 -7.05 -14.02
CA PRO A 342 6.79 -7.98 -13.30
C PRO A 342 5.40 -7.39 -13.06
N LYS A 343 4.37 -8.23 -13.11
CA LYS A 343 3.00 -7.93 -12.67
C LYS A 343 2.44 -9.07 -11.82
N LEU A 344 1.86 -8.72 -10.69
CA LEU A 344 1.19 -9.67 -9.80
C LEU A 344 -0.10 -10.17 -10.44
N ALA A 345 -0.34 -11.48 -10.39
CA ALA A 345 -1.51 -12.13 -10.95
C ALA A 345 -2.04 -13.24 -10.03
N ASP A 346 -3.20 -13.80 -10.38
CA ASP A 346 -3.89 -14.87 -9.63
C ASP A 346 -4.37 -14.43 -8.23
N PHE A 347 -5.43 -13.62 -8.22
CA PHE A 347 -6.05 -13.09 -7.01
C PHE A 347 -7.16 -14.01 -6.49
N GLY A 348 -7.17 -15.28 -6.90
CA GLY A 348 -8.21 -16.26 -6.56
C GLY A 348 -8.37 -16.53 -5.06
N LEU A 349 -7.34 -16.19 -4.27
CA LEU A 349 -7.33 -16.30 -2.81
C LEU A 349 -7.26 -14.95 -2.08
N ALA A 350 -7.30 -13.83 -2.81
CA ALA A 350 -7.11 -12.51 -2.24
C ALA A 350 -8.26 -12.10 -1.30
N VAL A 351 -7.92 -11.35 -0.25
CA VAL A 351 -8.87 -10.90 0.79
C VAL A 351 -8.73 -9.41 1.04
N VAL A 352 -9.88 -8.72 1.19
CA VAL A 352 -9.96 -7.32 1.61
C VAL A 352 -10.13 -7.28 3.12
N LEU A 353 -9.20 -6.67 3.84
CA LEU A 353 -9.11 -6.71 5.31
C LEU A 353 -10.33 -6.12 6.04
N ASN A 354 -11.10 -5.25 5.38
CA ASN A 354 -12.27 -4.58 5.95
C ASN A 354 -13.63 -5.20 5.53
N SER A 355 -13.61 -6.36 4.86
CA SER A 355 -14.83 -7.06 4.44
C SER A 355 -15.21 -8.14 5.46
N SER A 356 -16.45 -8.13 5.95
CA SER A 356 -16.99 -9.05 6.97
C SER A 356 -17.18 -10.51 6.49
N THR A 357 -16.57 -10.89 5.37
CA THR A 357 -16.64 -12.25 4.82
C THR A 357 -15.26 -12.92 4.84
N MET A 358 -14.84 -13.32 6.04
CA MET A 358 -13.69 -14.20 6.24
C MET A 358 -14.00 -15.59 5.65
N SER A 359 -13.43 -15.89 4.48
CA SER A 359 -13.46 -17.24 3.90
C SER A 359 -12.14 -17.93 4.21
N THR A 360 -12.11 -18.67 5.33
CA THR A 360 -11.02 -19.59 5.66
C THR A 360 -11.03 -20.77 4.68
N ARG A 361 -10.22 -20.72 3.61
CA ARG A 361 -9.87 -21.93 2.84
C ARG A 361 -8.40 -22.25 2.99
N ARG A 362 -8.16 -23.49 3.42
CA ARG A 362 -6.85 -24.14 3.46
C ARG A 362 -6.21 -24.09 2.07
N GLY A 363 -5.04 -23.47 1.99
CA GLY A 363 -4.27 -23.34 0.75
C GLY A 363 -4.01 -24.71 0.12
N ALA A 364 -4.10 -24.74 -1.21
CA ALA A 364 -3.81 -25.89 -2.04
C ALA A 364 -2.43 -26.49 -1.71
N THR A 365 -2.35 -27.81 -1.70
CA THR A 365 -1.11 -28.58 -1.76
C THR A 365 -0.20 -28.01 -2.86
N GLY A 366 1.01 -27.56 -2.52
CA GLY A 366 2.01 -27.07 -3.50
C GLY A 366 2.64 -25.69 -3.23
N SER A 367 2.07 -24.84 -2.35
CA SER A 367 2.68 -23.54 -1.99
C SER A 367 3.46 -23.55 -0.66
N THR A 368 3.65 -24.72 -0.02
CA THR A 368 4.26 -24.85 1.32
C THR A 368 5.65 -24.22 1.43
N ALA A 369 6.43 -24.23 0.36
CA ALA A 369 7.77 -23.61 0.30
C ALA A 369 7.78 -22.09 0.54
N TYR A 370 6.66 -21.40 0.29
CA TYR A 370 6.52 -19.94 0.41
C TYR A 370 5.85 -19.50 1.72
N LYS A 371 5.36 -20.45 2.53
CA LYS A 371 4.59 -20.15 3.74
C LYS A 371 5.49 -19.70 4.89
N ALA A 372 5.08 -18.62 5.53
CA ALA A 372 5.64 -18.13 6.78
C ALA A 372 5.29 -19.06 7.96
N PRO A 373 6.08 -19.06 9.04
CA PRO A 373 5.82 -19.87 10.24
C PRO A 373 4.40 -19.71 10.80
N GLU A 374 3.91 -18.48 10.93
CA GLU A 374 2.60 -18.17 11.53
C GLU A 374 1.41 -18.65 10.69
N GLN A 375 1.59 -18.84 9.38
CA GLN A 375 0.54 -19.35 8.50
C GLN A 375 0.20 -20.83 8.75
N PHE A 376 1.01 -21.53 9.56
CA PHE A 376 0.72 -22.90 9.97
C PHE A 376 -0.22 -22.98 11.18
N ASP A 377 -0.40 -21.87 11.89
CA ASP A 377 -1.37 -21.69 12.98
C ASP A 377 -2.61 -20.90 12.50
N ASP A 378 -2.83 -20.85 11.19
CA ASP A 378 -3.93 -20.12 10.50
C ASP A 378 -3.92 -18.58 10.68
N GLU A 379 -2.80 -17.98 11.11
CA GLU A 379 -2.61 -16.53 11.16
C GLU A 379 -1.97 -16.00 9.87
N MET A 380 -2.76 -15.34 9.03
CA MET A 380 -2.26 -14.64 7.84
C MET A 380 -2.17 -13.15 8.11
N THR A 381 -0.99 -12.57 7.88
CA THR A 381 -0.75 -11.14 8.05
C THR A 381 -0.09 -10.54 6.80
N PRO A 382 -0.07 -9.21 6.65
CA PRO A 382 0.80 -8.55 5.67
C PRO A 382 2.26 -9.01 5.75
N LYS A 383 2.76 -9.35 6.96
CA LYS A 383 4.12 -9.82 7.20
C LYS A 383 4.36 -11.25 6.73
N SER A 384 3.31 -12.05 6.59
CA SER A 384 3.41 -13.38 5.97
C SER A 384 3.72 -13.28 4.48
N GLU A 385 3.16 -12.29 3.77
CA GLU A 385 3.48 -12.05 2.35
C GLU A 385 4.90 -11.50 2.15
N VAL A 386 5.43 -10.78 3.14
CA VAL A 386 6.85 -10.37 3.16
C VAL A 386 7.76 -11.60 3.22
N TYR A 387 7.40 -12.63 4.00
CA TYR A 387 8.13 -13.89 4.01
C TYR A 387 8.06 -14.60 2.66
N SER A 388 6.87 -14.68 2.05
CA SER A 388 6.72 -15.26 0.70
C SER A 388 7.56 -14.52 -0.35
N PHE A 389 7.66 -13.19 -0.25
CA PHE A 389 8.54 -12.38 -1.07
C PHE A 389 10.02 -12.71 -0.85
N ALA A 390 10.45 -12.99 0.39
CA ALA A 390 11.81 -13.44 0.67
C ALA A 390 12.18 -14.71 -0.11
N ILE A 391 11.26 -15.65 -0.22
CA ILE A 391 11.46 -16.87 -1.02
C ILE A 391 11.58 -16.55 -2.52
N ILE A 392 10.82 -15.58 -3.03
CA ILE A 392 10.99 -15.10 -4.41
C ILE A 392 12.37 -14.44 -4.60
N LEU A 393 12.83 -13.63 -3.64
CA LEU A 393 14.19 -13.05 -3.69
C LEU A 393 15.27 -14.13 -3.68
N TRP A 394 15.06 -15.20 -2.90
CA TRP A 394 15.92 -16.37 -2.92
C TRP A 394 15.96 -17.01 -4.31
N GLU A 395 14.81 -17.20 -4.96
CA GLU A 395 14.73 -17.74 -6.33
C GLU A 395 15.45 -16.84 -7.35
N LEU A 396 15.32 -15.51 -7.23
CA LEU A 396 16.05 -14.58 -8.11
C LEU A 396 17.56 -14.77 -7.98
N LEU A 397 18.07 -14.92 -6.76
CA LEU A 397 19.50 -15.07 -6.47
C LEU A 397 20.06 -16.44 -6.88
N HIS A 398 19.23 -17.50 -6.87
CA HIS A 398 19.66 -18.87 -7.14
C HIS A 398 19.20 -19.42 -8.51
N GLY A 399 18.46 -18.63 -9.29
CA GLY A 399 18.09 -18.97 -10.67
C GLY A 399 17.17 -20.19 -10.78
N ASN A 400 17.64 -21.23 -11.47
CA ASN A 400 16.86 -22.44 -11.73
C ASN A 400 16.65 -23.32 -10.49
N ALA A 401 17.35 -23.05 -9.39
CA ALA A 401 17.22 -23.81 -8.15
C ALA A 401 15.81 -23.72 -7.55
N ARG A 402 15.46 -24.74 -6.76
CA ARG A 402 14.19 -24.84 -6.03
C ARG A 402 14.40 -24.55 -4.55
N PRO A 403 13.58 -23.68 -3.93
CA PRO A 403 13.57 -23.54 -2.48
C PRO A 403 13.26 -24.90 -1.84
N TRP A 404 14.05 -25.29 -0.85
CA TRP A 404 13.85 -26.56 -0.13
C TRP A 404 13.93 -27.82 -1.00
N ASP A 405 14.79 -27.83 -2.01
CA ASP A 405 14.92 -28.97 -2.94
C ASP A 405 15.02 -30.34 -2.23
N GLY A 406 14.29 -31.32 -2.75
CA GLY A 406 14.19 -32.68 -2.20
C GLY A 406 13.42 -32.82 -0.88
N LYS A 407 12.84 -31.76 -0.29
CA LYS A 407 12.06 -31.86 0.96
C LYS A 407 10.56 -32.01 0.71
N SER A 408 9.90 -32.83 1.52
CA SER A 408 8.44 -32.93 1.58
C SER A 408 7.83 -31.74 2.33
N ASP A 409 6.54 -31.47 2.11
CA ASP A 409 5.79 -30.40 2.81
C ASP A 409 5.91 -30.49 4.34
N THR A 410 5.87 -31.70 4.90
CA THR A 410 6.04 -31.94 6.34
C THR A 410 7.45 -31.66 6.83
N ALA A 411 8.47 -31.95 6.01
CA ALA A 411 9.86 -31.62 6.32
C ALA A 411 10.13 -30.11 6.20
N ILE A 412 9.47 -29.42 5.26
CA ILE A 412 9.53 -27.96 5.12
C ILE A 412 8.90 -27.29 6.34
N LEU A 413 7.67 -27.67 6.70
CA LEU A 413 6.99 -27.21 7.91
C LEU A 413 7.91 -27.33 9.14
N GLY A 414 8.41 -28.53 9.41
CA GLY A 414 9.27 -28.77 10.56
C GLY A 414 10.63 -28.04 10.49
N ALA A 415 11.09 -27.62 9.31
CA ALA A 415 12.29 -26.80 9.19
C ALA A 415 11.98 -25.32 9.46
N VAL A 416 10.92 -24.79 8.85
CA VAL A 416 10.47 -23.39 9.00
C VAL A 416 10.13 -23.07 10.45
N CYS A 417 9.38 -23.94 11.15
CA CYS A 417 9.06 -23.77 12.58
C CYS A 417 10.30 -23.81 13.50
N ARG A 418 11.45 -24.33 13.04
CA ARG A 418 12.72 -24.33 13.77
C ARG A 418 13.68 -23.25 13.29
N ALA A 419 13.14 -22.16 12.74
CA ALA A 419 13.89 -21.03 12.21
C ALA A 419 14.94 -21.40 11.14
N ARG A 420 14.78 -22.54 10.45
CA ARG A 420 15.64 -22.89 9.31
C ARG A 420 15.14 -22.19 8.05
N ARG A 421 16.04 -21.93 7.11
CA ARG A 421 15.76 -21.30 5.81
C ARG A 421 16.31 -22.15 4.66
N PRO A 422 15.88 -21.92 3.40
CA PRO A 422 16.56 -22.47 2.24
C PRO A 422 18.08 -22.15 2.28
N PRO A 423 18.95 -23.07 1.84
CA PRO A 423 20.40 -22.82 1.81
C PRO A 423 20.72 -21.61 0.93
N VAL A 424 21.61 -20.73 1.39
CA VAL A 424 22.12 -19.58 0.63
C VAL A 424 23.58 -19.86 0.29
N SER A 425 23.98 -19.71 -0.97
CA SER A 425 25.38 -19.88 -1.35
C SER A 425 26.26 -18.80 -0.71
N ASP A 426 27.39 -19.20 -0.12
CA ASP A 426 28.40 -18.27 0.43
C ASP A 426 29.05 -17.39 -0.65
N GLU A 427 28.99 -17.82 -1.92
CA GLU A 427 29.51 -17.07 -3.07
C GLU A 427 28.64 -15.86 -3.43
N LEU A 428 27.40 -15.80 -2.91
CA LEU A 428 26.54 -14.63 -3.10
C LEU A 428 27.07 -13.47 -2.25
N CYS A 429 27.59 -12.44 -2.91
CA CYS A 429 27.97 -11.18 -2.27
C CYS A 429 26.82 -10.63 -1.41
N ASP A 430 27.17 -9.91 -0.34
CA ASP A 430 26.24 -9.16 0.51
C ASP A 430 25.57 -8.02 -0.28
N SER A 431 24.62 -8.41 -1.13
CA SER A 431 23.87 -7.53 -2.01
C SER A 431 22.63 -7.01 -1.31
N VAL A 432 22.09 -5.90 -1.78
CA VAL A 432 20.83 -5.35 -1.26
C VAL A 432 19.69 -6.36 -1.36
N LEU A 433 19.66 -7.20 -2.40
CA LEU A 433 18.67 -8.28 -2.52
C LEU A 433 18.83 -9.32 -1.42
N ARG A 434 20.07 -9.73 -1.11
CA ARG A 434 20.36 -10.67 -0.03
C ARG A 434 19.94 -10.10 1.32
N GLN A 435 20.27 -8.84 1.61
CA GLN A 435 19.88 -8.18 2.86
C GLN A 435 18.35 -8.02 2.97
N CYS A 436 17.68 -7.69 1.87
CA CYS A 436 16.22 -7.64 1.83
C CYS A 436 15.61 -9.03 2.07
N MET A 437 16.14 -10.07 1.43
CA MET A 437 15.72 -11.47 1.61
C MET A 437 15.89 -11.89 3.07
N GLU A 438 17.08 -11.69 3.64
CA GLU A 438 17.41 -12.15 4.98
C GLU A 438 16.55 -11.47 6.06
N ARG A 439 16.25 -10.18 5.91
CA ARG A 439 15.32 -9.48 6.81
C ARG A 439 13.85 -9.84 6.58
N SER A 440 13.48 -10.24 5.37
CA SER A 440 12.08 -10.52 5.02
C SER A 440 11.60 -11.89 5.50
N TRP A 441 12.52 -12.83 5.74
CA TRP A 441 12.18 -14.14 6.30
C TRP A 441 12.54 -14.27 7.80
N GLU A 442 12.61 -13.16 8.54
CA GLU A 442 12.83 -13.23 9.99
C GLU A 442 11.76 -14.09 10.67
N GLN A 443 12.13 -14.75 11.77
CA GLN A 443 11.21 -15.67 12.44
C GLN A 443 9.97 -14.94 12.94
N GLU A 444 10.19 -13.85 13.69
CA GLU A 444 9.12 -13.02 14.22
C GLU A 444 8.53 -12.11 13.12
N PRO A 445 7.19 -12.09 12.93
CA PRO A 445 6.56 -11.27 11.90
C PRO A 445 6.86 -9.77 12.01
N ASP A 446 6.97 -9.24 13.23
CA ASP A 446 7.19 -7.80 13.48
C ASP A 446 8.60 -7.33 13.15
N GLU A 447 9.59 -8.22 13.17
CA GLU A 447 10.97 -7.94 12.78
C GLU A 447 11.13 -7.82 11.25
N ARG A 448 10.18 -8.38 10.50
CA ARG A 448 10.17 -8.29 9.03
C ARG A 448 9.82 -6.85 8.62
N PRO A 449 10.48 -6.26 7.61
CA PRO A 449 10.11 -4.94 7.11
C PRO A 449 8.73 -4.94 6.44
N SER A 450 8.11 -3.78 6.26
CA SER A 450 6.94 -3.64 5.36
C SER A 450 7.39 -3.62 3.89
N PHE A 451 6.48 -3.90 2.94
CA PHE A 451 6.78 -3.73 1.52
C PHE A 451 7.16 -2.29 1.16
N GLU A 452 6.61 -1.28 1.85
CA GLU A 452 7.01 0.11 1.69
C GLU A 452 8.49 0.33 2.06
N GLN A 453 8.91 -0.19 3.22
CA GLN A 453 10.31 -0.11 3.66
C GLN A 453 11.26 -0.86 2.70
N LEU A 454 10.84 -2.04 2.22
CA LEU A 454 11.59 -2.80 1.22
C LEU A 454 11.70 -2.04 -0.11
N LEU A 455 10.60 -1.48 -0.59
CA LEU A 455 10.55 -0.70 -1.82
C LEU A 455 11.46 0.53 -1.75
N THR A 456 11.45 1.26 -0.63
CA THR A 456 12.37 2.39 -0.40
C THR A 456 13.82 1.94 -0.53
N ARG A 457 14.19 0.82 0.10
CA ARG A 457 15.56 0.28 0.06
C ARG A 457 15.95 -0.21 -1.34
N LEU A 458 15.06 -0.93 -2.02
CA LEU A 458 15.29 -1.44 -3.38
C LEU A 458 15.43 -0.30 -4.40
N ARG A 459 14.56 0.72 -4.33
CA ARG A 459 14.67 1.92 -5.18
C ARG A 459 15.94 2.71 -4.92
N ALA A 460 16.34 2.86 -3.65
CA ALA A 460 17.59 3.52 -3.30
C ALA A 460 18.81 2.81 -3.90
N ALA A 461 18.81 1.47 -3.89
CA ALA A 461 19.88 0.66 -4.47
C ALA A 461 19.87 0.61 -6.01
N ALA A 462 18.68 0.68 -6.61
CA ALA A 462 18.52 0.74 -8.07
C ALA A 462 18.71 2.16 -8.65
N ARG A 463 18.92 3.17 -7.81
CA ARG A 463 19.05 4.56 -8.24
C ARG A 463 20.29 4.75 -9.10
N THR A 464 20.14 5.52 -10.17
CA THR A 464 21.22 5.94 -11.07
C THR A 464 21.21 7.47 -11.20
N PHE A 465 22.11 8.06 -11.99
CA PHE A 465 22.02 9.49 -12.29
C PHE A 465 20.76 9.79 -13.12
N GLY A 466 20.44 8.92 -14.09
CA GLY A 466 19.27 9.06 -14.96
C GLY A 466 17.94 9.09 -14.21
N THR A 467 17.84 8.35 -13.10
CA THR A 467 16.63 8.31 -12.25
C THR A 467 16.68 9.26 -11.05
N SER A 468 17.77 10.01 -10.85
CA SER A 468 17.94 10.88 -9.70
C SER A 468 17.02 12.11 -9.74
N SER A 469 16.53 12.51 -8.57
CA SER A 469 15.88 13.81 -8.37
C SER A 469 16.88 14.95 -8.53
N PHE A 470 18.17 14.70 -8.26
CA PHE A 470 19.25 15.64 -8.58
C PHE A 470 19.20 16.11 -10.03
N LYS A 471 19.23 15.20 -11.01
CA LYS A 471 19.22 15.54 -12.43
C LYS A 471 18.02 16.43 -12.80
N ARG A 472 16.82 16.01 -12.37
CA ARG A 472 15.55 16.71 -12.65
C ARG A 472 15.56 18.14 -12.09
N ARG A 473 15.94 18.31 -10.82
CA ARG A 473 15.97 19.61 -10.16
C ARG A 473 17.09 20.51 -10.66
N TYR A 474 18.26 19.95 -10.93
CA TYR A 474 19.40 20.70 -11.44
C TYR A 474 19.12 21.31 -12.82
N ALA A 475 18.44 20.57 -13.71
CA ALA A 475 17.99 21.09 -15.00
C ALA A 475 16.98 22.24 -14.86
N ALA A 476 16.06 22.15 -13.89
CA ALA A 476 15.05 23.20 -13.65
C ALA A 476 15.63 24.52 -13.13
N LEU A 477 16.80 24.50 -12.48
CA LEU A 477 17.48 25.72 -12.02
C LEU A 477 18.36 26.36 -13.09
N GLN A 478 18.85 25.59 -14.07
CA GLN A 478 19.64 26.15 -15.18
C GLN A 478 18.85 27.16 -16.04
N SER A 479 17.53 27.09 -16.02
CA SER A 479 16.64 27.99 -16.75
C SER A 479 16.25 29.26 -15.96
N GLN A 480 16.73 29.44 -14.73
CA GLN A 480 16.36 30.59 -13.88
C GLN A 480 17.40 31.74 -13.91
N PRO A 481 16.97 33.01 -13.73
CA PRO A 481 17.88 34.17 -13.71
C PRO A 481 18.82 34.19 -12.49
N THR A 482 20.09 34.54 -12.71
CA THR A 482 21.19 34.45 -11.73
C THR A 482 21.06 35.37 -10.50
N ALA A 483 20.25 36.42 -10.56
CA ALA A 483 20.25 37.53 -9.60
C ALA A 483 19.58 37.24 -8.24
N LEU A 484 18.81 36.15 -8.10
CA LEU A 484 18.12 35.76 -6.86
C LEU A 484 18.90 34.76 -5.97
N ILE A 485 20.12 34.41 -6.36
CA ILE A 485 20.74 33.16 -5.89
C ILE A 485 21.28 33.22 -4.45
N THR A 486 21.74 34.37 -3.95
CA THR A 486 22.30 34.43 -2.58
C THR A 486 21.23 34.24 -1.50
N ASP A 487 20.08 34.90 -1.64
CA ASP A 487 18.95 34.75 -0.71
C ASP A 487 18.36 33.34 -0.77
N GLU A 488 18.21 32.79 -1.98
CA GLU A 488 17.75 31.43 -2.18
C GLU A 488 18.71 30.39 -1.57
N VAL A 489 20.02 30.57 -1.73
CA VAL A 489 21.04 29.72 -1.09
C VAL A 489 20.93 29.80 0.43
N MET A 490 20.72 30.98 1.01
CA MET A 490 20.56 31.13 2.46
C MET A 490 19.31 30.42 2.98
N VAL A 491 18.16 30.66 2.36
CA VAL A 491 16.88 30.05 2.76
C VAL A 491 16.96 28.52 2.66
N SER A 492 17.47 28.02 1.54
CA SER A 492 17.56 26.59 1.27
C SER A 492 18.59 25.90 2.17
N THR A 493 19.73 26.55 2.44
CA THR A 493 20.75 26.03 3.37
C THR A 493 20.20 25.93 4.79
N ARG A 494 19.42 26.93 5.25
CA ARG A 494 18.76 26.86 6.55
C ARG A 494 17.75 25.70 6.60
N ALA A 495 16.93 25.55 5.56
CA ALA A 495 15.96 24.46 5.46
C ALA A 495 16.65 23.08 5.47
N LEU A 496 17.75 22.94 4.72
CA LEU A 496 18.57 21.74 4.69
C LEU A 496 19.11 21.36 6.09
N ILE A 497 19.64 22.34 6.83
CA ILE A 497 20.16 22.13 8.19
C ILE A 497 19.03 21.73 9.14
N LEU A 498 17.87 22.39 9.07
CA LEU A 498 16.72 22.06 9.92
C LEU A 498 16.16 20.67 9.62
N GLU A 499 16.06 20.29 8.35
CA GLU A 499 15.63 18.97 7.92
C GLU A 499 16.60 17.88 8.46
N HIS A 500 17.91 18.13 8.36
CA HIS A 500 18.91 17.23 8.92
C HIS A 500 18.79 17.15 10.45
N ALA A 501 18.65 18.28 11.13
CA ALA A 501 18.51 18.33 12.57
C ALA A 501 17.32 17.50 13.07
N GLN A 502 16.15 17.65 12.43
CA GLN A 502 14.95 16.90 12.76
C GLN A 502 15.16 15.38 12.65
N ARG A 503 15.84 14.92 11.60
CA ARG A 503 16.05 13.48 11.35
C ARG A 503 17.07 12.84 12.27
N HIS A 504 18.04 13.62 12.74
CA HIS A 504 19.14 13.14 13.55
C HIS A 504 19.03 13.54 15.03
N GLY A 505 17.88 14.06 15.45
CA GLY A 505 17.58 14.35 16.86
C GLY A 505 18.24 15.61 17.42
N PHE A 506 18.69 16.54 16.58
CA PHE A 506 19.18 17.84 17.02
C PHE A 506 18.01 18.81 17.22
N SER A 507 18.12 19.70 18.21
CA SER A 507 17.08 20.72 18.45
C SER A 507 17.05 21.77 17.34
N SER A 508 15.87 22.31 17.04
CA SER A 508 15.70 23.39 16.08
C SER A 508 16.46 24.67 16.47
N ILE A 509 16.67 24.89 17.78
CA ILE A 509 17.47 26.00 18.31
C ILE A 509 18.94 25.80 17.91
N SER A 510 19.52 24.63 18.22
CA SER A 510 20.90 24.30 17.87
C SER A 510 21.15 24.40 16.35
N ALA A 511 20.18 23.94 15.56
CA ALA A 511 20.22 24.03 14.09
C ALA A 511 20.23 25.48 13.59
N ASN A 512 19.41 26.35 14.18
CA ASN A 512 19.38 27.78 13.82
C ASN A 512 20.67 28.50 14.24
N ASP A 513 21.16 28.24 15.44
CA ASP A 513 22.42 28.83 15.94
C ASP A 513 23.60 28.42 15.05
N TYR A 514 23.65 27.14 14.67
CA TYR A 514 24.63 26.62 13.73
C TYR A 514 24.54 27.32 12.37
N PHE A 515 23.34 27.42 11.78
CA PHE A 515 23.15 28.13 10.51
C PHE A 515 23.62 29.59 10.60
N LEU A 516 23.28 30.30 11.69
CA LEU A 516 23.70 31.68 11.89
C LEU A 516 25.22 31.80 12.01
N ALA A 517 25.88 30.87 12.69
CA ALA A 517 27.33 30.84 12.83
C ALA A 517 28.02 30.60 11.48
N VAL A 518 27.58 29.61 10.69
CA VAL A 518 28.12 29.32 9.36
C VAL A 518 27.91 30.52 8.43
N ARG A 519 26.71 31.13 8.45
CA ARG A 519 26.41 32.34 7.70
C ARG A 519 27.35 33.50 8.07
N GLN A 520 27.56 33.73 9.37
CA GLN A 520 28.46 34.79 9.84
C GLN A 520 29.91 34.54 9.41
N ALA A 521 30.38 33.29 9.49
CA ALA A 521 31.72 32.92 9.03
C ALA A 521 31.91 33.23 7.53
N ALA A 522 30.91 32.90 6.70
CA ALA A 522 30.96 33.18 5.27
C ALA A 522 31.05 34.68 4.92
N PHE A 523 30.46 35.56 5.73
CA PHE A 523 30.51 37.03 5.55
C PHE A 523 31.74 37.72 6.15
N ARG A 524 32.36 37.16 7.20
CA ARG A 524 33.55 37.76 7.84
C ARG A 524 34.80 37.62 6.99
N ALA A 525 34.80 36.67 6.06
CA ALA A 525 35.86 36.45 5.13
C ALA A 525 35.84 37.48 4.00
N SER A 526 36.97 38.11 3.67
CA SER A 526 37.11 38.93 2.45
C SER A 526 38.24 38.36 1.62
N ALA A 527 38.00 38.16 0.31
CA ALA A 527 39.05 37.63 -0.57
C ALA A 527 40.16 38.68 -0.81
N HIS A 528 39.90 39.94 -0.42
CA HIS A 528 40.78 41.09 -0.63
C HIS A 528 41.21 41.77 0.69
N GLY A 529 40.97 41.14 1.85
CA GLY A 529 41.36 41.69 3.16
C GLY A 529 40.51 42.86 3.68
N HIS A 530 39.31 43.08 3.10
CA HIS A 530 38.36 44.07 3.58
C HIS A 530 37.76 43.68 4.95
N SER A 531 37.38 44.68 5.74
CA SER A 531 36.64 44.50 7.00
C SER A 531 35.29 45.21 6.99
N GLY A 532 34.31 44.71 7.75
CA GLY A 532 33.01 45.36 7.91
C GLY A 532 32.15 45.34 6.65
N ALA A 533 31.52 46.47 6.30
CA ALA A 533 30.52 46.55 5.22
C ALA A 533 31.09 46.22 3.82
N ALA A 534 32.37 46.47 3.57
CA ALA A 534 33.01 46.20 2.28
C ALA A 534 33.16 44.68 2.02
N ALA A 535 33.50 43.89 3.05
CA ALA A 535 33.55 42.43 2.96
C ALA A 535 32.16 41.83 2.70
N VAL A 536 31.12 42.39 3.33
CA VAL A 536 29.73 41.97 3.13
C VAL A 536 29.28 42.25 1.69
N ASN A 537 29.57 43.44 1.15
CA ASN A 537 29.22 43.79 -0.23
C ASN A 537 29.91 42.91 -1.26
N GLU A 538 31.18 42.56 -1.03
CA GLU A 538 31.94 41.62 -1.87
C GLU A 538 31.24 40.26 -1.95
N VAL A 539 30.87 39.69 -0.80
CA VAL A 539 30.18 38.40 -0.71
C VAL A 539 28.78 38.43 -1.31
N LEU A 540 28.02 39.51 -1.08
CA LEU A 540 26.69 39.67 -1.67
C LEU A 540 26.75 39.80 -3.20
N SER A 541 27.85 40.35 -3.73
CA SER A 541 28.06 40.49 -5.18
C SER A 541 28.53 39.19 -5.87
N ASP A 542 29.01 38.19 -5.11
CA ASP A 542 29.46 36.90 -5.63
C ASP A 542 28.80 35.71 -4.90
N PRO A 543 27.63 35.24 -5.39
CA PRO A 543 26.92 34.10 -4.79
C PRO A 543 27.76 32.81 -4.76
N HIS A 544 28.69 32.64 -5.72
CA HIS A 544 29.55 31.46 -5.75
C HIS A 544 30.59 31.50 -4.65
N LEU A 545 31.24 32.65 -4.45
CA LEU A 545 32.15 32.84 -3.32
C LEU A 545 31.42 32.56 -2.00
N PHE A 546 30.23 33.12 -1.80
CA PHE A 546 29.43 32.85 -0.60
C PHE A 546 29.18 31.35 -0.38
N ALA A 547 28.75 30.63 -1.42
CA ALA A 547 28.48 29.19 -1.35
C ALA A 547 29.73 28.36 -1.01
N VAL A 548 30.88 28.68 -1.62
CA VAL A 548 32.16 28.01 -1.33
C VAL A 548 32.55 28.20 0.13
N ARG A 549 32.37 29.40 0.68
CA ARG A 549 32.69 29.68 2.09
C ARG A 549 31.78 28.97 3.07
N MET A 550 30.49 28.92 2.77
CA MET A 550 29.54 28.12 3.56
C MET A 550 29.95 26.65 3.54
N TYR A 551 30.26 26.10 2.36
CA TYR A 551 30.65 24.71 2.16
C TYR A 551 31.95 24.34 2.90
N ALA A 552 32.96 25.21 2.84
CA ALA A 552 34.28 24.98 3.43
C ALA A 552 34.36 25.24 4.95
N SER A 553 33.27 25.72 5.57
CA SER A 553 33.22 25.98 7.00
C SER A 553 33.50 24.72 7.83
N ALA A 554 34.46 24.82 8.75
CA ALA A 554 34.80 23.77 9.71
C ALA A 554 33.88 23.74 10.95
N LEU A 555 32.87 24.61 11.01
CA LEU A 555 31.89 24.60 12.10
C LEU A 555 31.05 23.32 12.06
N GLN A 556 30.63 22.86 13.24
CA GLN A 556 29.91 21.59 13.39
C GLN A 556 28.58 21.79 14.15
N LEU A 557 27.53 21.13 13.67
CA LEU A 557 26.19 21.17 14.28
C LEU A 557 26.17 20.41 15.62
N GLY A 558 25.87 21.10 16.71
CA GLY A 558 25.80 20.48 18.04
C GLY A 558 27.16 20.29 18.73
N GLY A 559 28.23 20.94 18.24
CA GLY A 559 29.57 20.93 18.85
C GLY A 559 30.56 20.01 18.14
N ALA A 560 31.70 19.72 18.79
CA ALA A 560 32.90 19.10 18.19
C ALA A 560 32.71 17.66 17.64
N SER A 561 31.58 17.02 17.93
CA SER A 561 31.22 15.69 17.42
C SER A 561 30.13 15.75 16.33
N GLY A 562 29.70 16.97 15.97
CA GLY A 562 28.64 17.24 15.02
C GLY A 562 29.07 17.15 13.56
N PRO A 563 28.12 17.02 12.62
CA PRO A 563 28.43 17.11 11.20
C PRO A 563 28.69 18.56 10.77
N GLU A 564 29.65 18.73 9.86
CA GLU A 564 29.88 19.97 9.10
C GLU A 564 28.83 20.16 8.00
N LEU A 565 28.72 21.38 7.45
CA LEU A 565 27.74 21.67 6.39
C LEU A 565 28.00 20.83 5.13
N CYS A 566 29.27 20.61 4.77
CA CYS A 566 29.63 19.74 3.64
C CYS A 566 29.14 18.29 3.85
N SER A 567 29.15 17.80 5.10
CA SER A 567 28.67 16.46 5.47
C SER A 567 27.14 16.40 5.38
N ILE A 568 26.44 17.43 5.86
CA ILE A 568 24.98 17.55 5.77
C ILE A 568 24.52 17.60 4.30
N LEU A 569 25.17 18.42 3.47
CA LEU A 569 24.89 18.53 2.04
C LEU A 569 25.10 17.20 1.33
N ASN A 570 26.25 16.56 1.54
CA ASN A 570 26.57 15.29 0.90
C ASN A 570 25.65 14.15 1.37
N ALA A 571 25.19 14.15 2.62
CA ALA A 571 24.17 13.22 3.10
C ALA A 571 22.85 13.38 2.33
N ALA A 572 22.36 14.62 2.17
CA ALA A 572 21.15 14.89 1.41
C ALA A 572 21.26 14.47 -0.07
N LEU A 573 22.39 14.75 -0.71
CA LEU A 573 22.68 14.32 -2.10
C LEU A 573 22.70 12.78 -2.22
N ARG A 574 23.39 12.09 -1.30
CA ARG A 574 23.45 10.62 -1.28
C ARG A 574 22.09 9.98 -1.04
N GLU A 575 21.20 10.65 -0.34
CA GLU A 575 19.84 10.15 -0.10
C GLU A 575 18.84 10.61 -1.18
N ASP A 576 19.30 11.34 -2.20
CA ASP A 576 18.48 11.98 -3.25
C ASP A 576 17.38 12.90 -2.68
N ARG A 577 17.60 13.43 -1.47
CA ARG A 577 16.77 14.44 -0.80
C ARG A 577 17.24 15.84 -1.18
N VAL A 578 17.13 16.13 -2.46
CA VAL A 578 17.90 17.23 -3.06
C VAL A 578 17.20 18.59 -3.01
N ASP A 579 15.91 18.67 -2.65
CA ASP A 579 15.13 19.90 -2.79
C ASP A 579 15.77 21.10 -2.06
N ASN A 580 16.10 20.95 -0.78
CA ASN A 580 16.78 22.00 0.00
C ASN A 580 18.29 22.11 -0.28
N ALA A 581 18.90 21.03 -0.78
CA ALA A 581 20.32 20.98 -1.11
C ALA A 581 20.65 21.65 -2.46
N MET A 582 19.66 21.73 -3.36
CA MET A 582 19.91 22.03 -4.77
C MET A 582 20.46 23.44 -5.01
N PRO A 583 19.91 24.52 -4.41
CA PRO A 583 20.42 25.86 -4.68
C PRO A 583 21.89 26.03 -4.28
N LEU A 584 22.30 25.42 -3.15
CA LEU A 584 23.70 25.41 -2.72
C LEU A 584 24.57 24.59 -3.69
N ALA A 585 24.17 23.36 -4.03
CA ALA A 585 24.91 22.50 -4.96
C ALA A 585 25.04 23.12 -6.36
N HIS A 586 23.96 23.74 -6.87
CA HIS A 586 23.94 24.43 -8.16
C HIS A 586 24.89 25.63 -8.15
N THR A 587 24.88 26.41 -7.07
CA THR A 587 25.75 27.59 -6.93
C THR A 587 27.23 27.20 -6.83
N LEU A 588 27.55 26.12 -6.12
CA LEU A 588 28.89 25.54 -6.11
C LEU A 588 29.37 25.14 -7.51
N ASN A 589 28.48 24.57 -8.34
CA ASN A 589 28.80 24.17 -9.72
C ASN A 589 28.84 25.31 -10.76
N LYS A 590 28.63 26.58 -10.38
CA LYS A 590 28.64 27.68 -11.36
C LYS A 590 30.00 27.87 -12.04
N ARG A 591 31.10 27.59 -11.34
CA ARG A 591 32.48 27.79 -11.81
C ARG A 591 33.22 26.49 -12.14
N LEU A 592 32.49 25.44 -12.53
CA LEU A 592 33.13 24.23 -13.07
C LEU A 592 34.05 24.60 -14.24
N VAL A 593 35.18 23.92 -14.36
CA VAL A 593 36.29 24.27 -15.27
C VAL A 593 35.87 24.46 -16.74
N THR A 594 34.83 23.82 -17.25
CA THR A 594 34.32 24.05 -18.63
C THR A 594 33.47 25.29 -18.84
N ARG A 595 33.00 25.98 -17.80
CA ARG A 595 32.14 27.16 -17.93
C ARG A 595 32.94 28.47 -17.98
N GLY A 596 34.03 28.46 -18.74
CA GLY A 596 34.67 29.64 -19.34
C GLY A 596 35.28 30.69 -18.40
N THR A 597 35.50 30.42 -17.11
CA THR A 597 35.83 31.48 -16.13
C THR A 597 36.99 31.19 -15.19
N GLN A 598 37.56 29.98 -15.14
CA GLN A 598 38.66 29.67 -14.22
C GLN A 598 39.86 29.00 -14.90
N HIS A 599 41.02 29.63 -14.79
CA HIS A 599 42.30 28.96 -14.94
C HIS A 599 42.59 28.18 -13.66
N VAL A 600 42.34 26.87 -13.68
CA VAL A 600 42.71 25.99 -12.57
C VAL A 600 44.18 25.60 -12.70
N ARG A 601 44.92 25.75 -11.60
CA ARG A 601 46.26 25.15 -11.49
C ARG A 601 46.06 23.65 -11.29
N TRP A 602 46.42 22.86 -12.29
CA TRP A 602 46.34 21.41 -12.19
C TRP A 602 47.53 20.82 -11.42
N PRO A 603 47.36 19.64 -10.77
CA PRO A 603 48.45 18.96 -10.10
C PRO A 603 49.54 18.60 -11.11
N ALA A 604 50.81 18.77 -10.73
CA ALA A 604 51.95 18.55 -11.62
C ALA A 604 52.03 17.12 -12.18
N ASP A 605 51.63 16.12 -11.38
CA ASP A 605 51.60 14.71 -11.74
C ASP A 605 50.21 14.22 -12.19
N ASN A 606 49.27 15.15 -12.38
CA ASN A 606 47.88 14.89 -12.77
C ASN A 606 47.16 13.93 -11.81
N THR A 607 47.56 13.93 -10.53
CA THR A 607 47.00 13.06 -9.50
C THR A 607 46.47 13.88 -8.34
N VAL A 608 45.28 13.51 -7.86
CA VAL A 608 44.72 14.01 -6.61
C VAL A 608 44.36 12.84 -5.70
N TRP A 609 44.29 13.10 -4.41
CA TRP A 609 44.20 12.11 -3.37
C TRP A 609 43.01 12.38 -2.45
N ARG A 610 42.44 11.31 -1.89
CA ARG A 610 41.45 11.39 -0.83
C ARG A 610 41.67 10.27 0.17
N GLY A 611 41.73 10.60 1.45
CA GLY A 611 41.61 9.63 2.53
C GLY A 611 40.14 9.41 2.85
N GLY A 612 39.75 8.17 3.10
CA GLY A 612 38.40 7.88 3.54
C GLY A 612 38.30 6.52 4.20
N ALA A 613 37.06 6.20 4.58
CA ALA A 613 36.71 4.89 5.07
C ALA A 613 35.87 4.14 4.05
N LEU A 614 35.97 2.81 4.06
CA LEU A 614 35.11 1.94 3.27
C LEU A 614 34.64 0.77 4.14
N PRO A 615 33.32 0.58 4.31
CA PRO A 615 32.78 -0.62 4.91
C PRO A 615 33.24 -1.88 4.14
N SER A 616 33.58 -2.96 4.86
CA SER A 616 34.18 -4.17 4.27
C SER A 616 33.29 -4.80 3.20
N GLU A 617 31.98 -4.74 3.41
CA GLU A 617 30.92 -5.24 2.55
C GLU A 617 30.91 -4.56 1.17
N HIS A 618 31.49 -3.36 1.04
CA HIS A 618 31.50 -2.60 -0.21
C HIS A 618 32.75 -2.82 -1.07
N ARG A 619 33.74 -3.62 -0.62
CA ARG A 619 34.96 -3.89 -1.39
C ARG A 619 34.66 -4.49 -2.77
N HIS A 620 33.69 -5.41 -2.85
CA HIS A 620 33.29 -6.09 -4.08
C HIS A 620 32.65 -5.16 -5.13
N PHE A 621 32.23 -3.96 -4.73
CA PHE A 621 31.72 -2.97 -5.67
C PHE A 621 32.82 -2.47 -6.62
N TYR A 622 34.05 -2.32 -6.13
CA TYR A 622 35.16 -1.75 -6.88
C TYR A 622 35.93 -2.83 -7.62
N VAL A 623 35.55 -3.04 -8.87
CA VAL A 623 36.17 -4.01 -9.79
C VAL A 623 36.93 -3.28 -10.88
N GLU A 624 38.17 -3.70 -11.15
CA GLU A 624 39.01 -3.11 -12.19
C GLU A 624 38.30 -3.07 -13.55
N GLY A 625 38.42 -1.95 -14.25
CA GLY A 625 37.74 -1.68 -15.52
C GLY A 625 36.30 -1.20 -15.40
N LYS A 626 35.63 -1.33 -14.24
CA LYS A 626 34.25 -0.85 -14.08
C LYS A 626 34.17 0.66 -13.87
N GLN A 627 33.12 1.25 -14.41
CA GLN A 627 32.75 2.65 -14.20
C GLN A 627 31.62 2.78 -13.20
N TYR A 628 31.61 3.90 -12.47
CA TYR A 628 30.55 4.26 -11.53
C TYR A 628 30.43 5.77 -11.42
N ARG A 629 29.33 6.25 -10.83
CA ARG A 629 29.12 7.67 -10.51
C ARG A 629 29.12 7.89 -9.00
N VAL A 630 29.63 9.03 -8.54
CA VAL A 630 29.67 9.38 -7.11
C VAL A 630 28.50 10.31 -6.77
N PRO A 631 27.50 9.90 -5.95
CA PRO A 631 26.26 10.68 -5.73
C PRO A 631 26.42 11.81 -4.70
N MET A 632 27.56 12.51 -4.71
CA MET A 632 27.90 13.60 -3.79
C MET A 632 29.08 14.40 -4.34
N PHE A 633 29.37 15.55 -3.73
CA PHE A 633 30.62 16.25 -4.02
C PHE A 633 31.81 15.44 -3.49
N LEU A 634 32.80 15.18 -4.35
CA LEU A 634 34.02 14.48 -3.97
C LEU A 634 35.16 15.49 -3.83
N SER A 635 35.46 15.86 -2.58
CA SER A 635 36.62 16.65 -2.20
C SER A 635 37.92 15.84 -2.29
N THR A 636 38.97 16.44 -2.86
CA THR A 636 40.29 15.82 -3.03
C THR A 636 41.40 16.87 -2.89
N THR A 637 42.61 16.42 -2.52
CA THR A 637 43.80 17.28 -2.33
C THR A 637 44.93 16.82 -3.25
N GLU A 638 45.82 17.73 -3.67
CA GLU A 638 47.08 17.36 -4.33
C GLU A 638 48.10 16.72 -3.36
N SER A 639 47.94 16.97 -2.05
CA SER A 639 48.83 16.47 -1.00
C SER A 639 48.43 15.07 -0.54
N ARG A 640 49.22 14.07 -0.95
CA ARG A 640 49.06 12.70 -0.44
C ARG A 640 49.14 12.63 1.08
N ALA A 641 50.07 13.38 1.70
CA ALA A 641 50.25 13.39 3.14
C ALA A 641 48.99 13.89 3.86
N THR A 642 48.31 14.89 3.29
CA THR A 642 47.05 15.39 3.84
C THR A 642 45.90 14.40 3.68
N ALA A 643 45.79 13.74 2.53
CA ALA A 643 44.87 12.63 2.35
C ALA A 643 45.12 11.49 3.37
N GLU A 644 46.37 11.15 3.67
CA GLU A 644 46.73 10.13 4.67
C GLU A 644 46.34 10.56 6.10
N ARG A 645 46.44 11.85 6.44
CA ARG A 645 45.94 12.38 7.73
C ARG A 645 44.42 12.23 7.88
N PHE A 646 43.68 12.41 6.80
CA PHE A 646 42.22 12.23 6.79
C PHE A 646 41.75 10.78 6.98
N LEU A 647 42.64 9.78 6.87
CA LEU A 647 42.30 8.38 7.15
C LEU A 647 41.87 8.18 8.61
N VAL A 648 42.47 8.91 9.55
CA VAL A 648 42.30 8.70 11.00
C VAL A 648 41.09 9.45 11.56
N GLN A 649 40.49 10.37 10.80
CA GLN A 649 39.64 11.41 11.36
C GLN A 649 38.18 11.02 11.68
N ARG A 650 37.71 9.80 11.39
CA ARG A 650 36.40 9.29 11.87
C ARG A 650 36.49 7.79 12.07
N GLY A 651 35.94 7.29 13.17
CA GLY A 651 36.07 5.91 13.70
C GLY A 651 35.38 4.82 12.87
N ALA A 652 35.70 4.73 11.58
CA ALA A 652 35.19 3.72 10.66
C ALA A 652 36.12 2.48 10.59
N PRO A 653 35.59 1.30 10.21
CA PRO A 653 36.26 0.02 10.45
C PRO A 653 37.47 -0.27 9.55
N GLN A 654 37.62 0.39 8.39
CA GLN A 654 38.74 0.17 7.47
C GLN A 654 39.16 1.43 6.69
N TYR A 655 40.47 1.62 6.57
CA TYR A 655 41.12 2.77 5.94
C TYR A 655 41.34 2.54 4.44
N VAL A 656 40.96 3.52 3.60
CA VAL A 656 41.20 3.49 2.15
C VAL A 656 41.81 4.80 1.67
N LEU A 657 42.94 4.69 0.97
CA LEU A 657 43.55 5.81 0.25
C LEU A 657 43.16 5.73 -1.24
N TRP A 658 42.43 6.75 -1.68
CA TRP A 658 41.97 6.89 -3.05
C TRP A 658 42.97 7.72 -3.84
N GLN A 659 43.45 7.16 -4.95
CA GLN A 659 44.31 7.85 -5.92
C GLN A 659 43.49 8.14 -7.17
N ILE A 660 43.28 9.40 -7.52
CA ILE A 660 42.47 9.79 -8.67
C ILE A 660 43.38 10.38 -9.74
N LYS A 661 43.45 9.70 -10.88
CA LYS A 661 44.20 10.10 -12.06
C LYS A 661 43.33 10.99 -12.96
N LEU A 662 43.89 12.12 -13.35
CA LEU A 662 43.33 13.06 -14.30
C LEU A 662 43.94 12.83 -15.69
N ASP A 663 43.14 13.02 -16.75
CA ASP A 663 43.67 13.03 -18.11
C ASP A 663 44.69 14.18 -18.25
N PRO A 664 45.94 13.90 -18.64
CA PRO A 664 47.02 14.90 -18.64
C PRO A 664 46.82 16.02 -19.67
N VAL A 665 46.03 15.76 -20.72
CA VAL A 665 45.82 16.68 -21.85
C VAL A 665 44.44 17.32 -21.74
N ARG A 666 43.39 16.50 -21.69
CA ARG A 666 41.99 16.97 -21.79
C ARG A 666 41.45 17.51 -20.47
N ARG A 667 41.97 16.99 -19.34
CA ARG A 667 41.56 17.33 -17.96
C ARG A 667 40.08 17.04 -17.68
N CYS A 668 39.70 16.99 -16.40
CA CYS A 668 38.29 16.84 -16.03
C CYS A 668 37.60 18.21 -16.07
N VAL A 669 36.40 18.28 -16.65
CA VAL A 669 35.72 19.56 -16.81
C VAL A 669 34.62 19.82 -15.80
N HIS A 670 34.20 18.80 -15.06
CA HIS A 670 33.15 18.85 -14.04
C HIS A 670 33.75 18.82 -12.62
N VAL A 671 34.79 19.62 -12.43
CA VAL A 671 35.46 19.82 -11.13
C VAL A 671 35.51 21.31 -10.82
N ASN A 672 35.33 21.66 -9.55
CA ASN A 672 35.59 23.00 -9.03
C ASN A 672 36.97 23.03 -8.38
N HIS A 673 37.63 24.18 -8.43
CA HIS A 673 38.87 24.42 -7.70
C HIS A 673 38.59 25.38 -6.54
N ILE A 674 38.79 24.90 -5.32
CA ILE A 674 38.62 25.68 -4.10
C ILE A 674 40.00 25.98 -3.55
N ASP A 675 40.37 27.25 -3.62
CA ASP A 675 41.59 27.76 -3.01
C ASP A 675 41.33 27.97 -1.49
N ARG A 676 41.98 27.18 -0.64
CA ARG A 676 41.90 27.33 0.82
C ARG A 676 43.06 28.15 1.40
N HIS A 677 43.67 29.07 0.64
CA HIS A 677 44.63 30.05 1.17
C HIS A 677 43.96 31.22 1.92
N ASP A 678 42.63 31.30 1.97
CA ASP A 678 41.90 32.35 2.67
C ASP A 678 41.87 32.11 4.20
N ALA A 679 42.77 32.79 4.92
CA ALA A 679 42.92 32.74 6.38
C ALA A 679 41.63 33.09 7.16
N THR A 680 40.63 33.66 6.50
CA THR A 680 39.37 34.08 7.13
C THR A 680 38.29 33.00 7.14
N LEU A 681 38.53 31.83 6.52
CA LEU A 681 37.61 30.68 6.51
C LEU A 681 37.67 29.82 7.78
N GLY A 682 38.51 30.18 8.76
CA GLY A 682 38.62 29.43 10.01
C GLY A 682 39.07 27.98 9.81
N LEU A 683 39.97 27.77 8.84
CA LEU A 683 40.52 26.45 8.51
C LEU A 683 41.20 25.84 9.74
N ASP A 684 41.15 24.50 9.85
CA ASP A 684 41.89 23.77 10.87
C ASP A 684 43.37 24.19 10.78
N PRO A 685 43.93 24.80 11.85
CA PRO A 685 45.33 25.24 11.85
C PRO A 685 46.31 24.09 11.60
N ASN A 686 45.88 22.84 11.79
CA ASN A 686 46.69 21.67 11.50
C ASN A 686 46.77 21.33 10.02
N THR A 687 45.81 21.72 9.16
CA THR A 687 45.80 21.29 7.75
C THR A 687 46.67 22.14 6.82
N GLY A 688 47.00 23.38 7.20
CA GLY A 688 47.69 24.34 6.33
C GLY A 688 46.80 24.79 5.15
N PRO A 689 47.23 25.78 4.36
CA PRO A 689 46.47 26.18 3.19
C PRO A 689 46.71 25.18 2.05
N GLU A 690 45.63 24.55 1.56
CA GLU A 690 45.70 23.55 0.48
C GLU A 690 44.61 23.79 -0.57
N ASN A 691 44.94 23.56 -1.84
CA ASN A 691 43.97 23.56 -2.92
C ASN A 691 43.12 22.28 -2.86
N GLU A 692 41.82 22.44 -3.01
CA GLU A 692 40.86 21.35 -3.05
C GLU A 692 40.23 21.26 -4.45
N TYR A 693 40.33 20.07 -5.05
CA TYR A 693 39.64 19.74 -6.29
C TYR A 693 38.33 19.04 -5.94
N LEU A 694 37.23 19.76 -6.11
CA LEU A 694 35.91 19.35 -5.71
C LEU A 694 35.11 18.87 -6.92
N PHE A 695 35.05 17.56 -7.14
CA PHE A 695 34.28 16.99 -8.24
C PHE A 695 32.79 17.14 -7.99
N ALA A 696 32.05 17.53 -9.02
CA ALA A 696 30.60 17.72 -8.94
C ALA A 696 29.87 16.39 -8.64
N PRO A 697 28.67 16.44 -8.03
CA PRO A 697 27.84 15.27 -7.83
C PRO A 697 27.59 14.54 -9.15
N TYR A 698 27.59 13.22 -9.07
CA TYR A 698 27.48 12.27 -10.18
C TYR A 698 28.64 12.29 -11.17
N SER A 699 29.82 12.77 -10.74
CA SER A 699 31.05 12.60 -11.51
C SER A 699 31.39 11.12 -11.72
N THR A 700 31.84 10.79 -12.92
CA THR A 700 32.12 9.43 -13.34
C THR A 700 33.59 9.07 -13.10
N PHE A 701 33.83 7.88 -12.56
CA PHE A 701 35.16 7.34 -12.32
C PHE A 701 35.27 5.92 -12.87
N THR A 702 36.41 5.59 -13.45
CA THR A 702 36.79 4.22 -13.82
C THR A 702 37.74 3.65 -12.76
N VAL A 703 37.49 2.44 -12.26
CA VAL A 703 38.46 1.72 -11.42
C VAL A 703 39.62 1.26 -12.28
N LEU A 704 40.83 1.72 -11.96
CA LEU A 704 42.06 1.28 -12.63
C LEU A 704 42.71 0.11 -11.90
N SER A 705 42.75 0.16 -10.57
CA SER A 705 43.28 -0.94 -9.75
C SER A 705 42.74 -0.93 -8.33
N CYS A 706 42.67 -2.12 -7.71
CA CYS A 706 42.28 -2.31 -6.31
C CYS A 706 43.33 -3.14 -5.55
N GLN A 707 43.92 -2.60 -4.49
CA GLN A 707 44.86 -3.28 -3.61
C GLN A 707 44.27 -3.39 -2.20
N TRP A 708 43.73 -4.56 -1.89
CA TRP A 708 43.10 -4.85 -0.61
C TRP A 708 44.09 -5.47 0.38
N GLN A 709 44.21 -4.89 1.57
CA GLN A 709 45.00 -5.40 2.68
C GLN A 709 44.20 -6.39 3.53
N ALA A 710 44.84 -7.45 4.02
CA ALA A 710 44.21 -8.38 4.95
C ALA A 710 43.83 -7.69 6.28
N GLN A 711 44.73 -6.83 6.78
CA GLN A 711 44.53 -6.02 8.00
C GLN A 711 44.88 -4.55 7.71
N PRO A 712 43.92 -3.73 7.24
CA PRO A 712 44.18 -2.35 6.89
C PRO A 712 44.41 -1.50 8.15
N THR A 713 45.46 -0.67 8.14
CA THR A 713 45.74 0.34 9.17
C THR A 713 45.89 1.72 8.52
N SER A 714 45.92 2.80 9.31
CA SER A 714 46.20 4.13 8.76
C SER A 714 47.58 4.22 8.09
N ALA A 715 48.56 3.44 8.56
CA ALA A 715 49.89 3.33 7.95
C ALA A 715 49.94 2.39 6.74
N ASN A 716 49.06 1.38 6.69
CA ASN A 716 48.92 0.44 5.59
C ASN A 716 47.44 0.32 5.15
N PRO A 717 46.88 1.35 4.51
CA PRO A 717 45.49 1.35 4.10
C PRO A 717 45.28 0.50 2.84
N HIS A 718 44.03 0.17 2.54
CA HIS A 718 43.67 -0.24 1.18
C HIS A 718 44.00 0.86 0.19
N ARG A 719 44.30 0.51 -1.05
CA ARG A 719 44.56 1.48 -2.12
C ARG A 719 43.66 1.20 -3.31
N VAL A 720 42.94 2.23 -3.74
CA VAL A 720 42.10 2.15 -4.95
C VAL A 720 42.52 3.27 -5.88
N THR A 721 42.92 2.92 -7.09
CA THR A 721 43.29 3.88 -8.12
C THR A 721 42.14 4.04 -9.10
N LEU A 722 41.75 5.29 -9.34
CA LEU A 722 40.62 5.68 -10.16
C LEU A 722 41.08 6.60 -11.28
N ARG A 723 40.34 6.64 -12.38
CA ARG A 723 40.46 7.67 -13.42
C ARG A 723 39.18 8.48 -13.47
N ALA A 724 39.27 9.80 -13.32
CA ALA A 724 38.13 10.69 -13.51
C ALA A 724 37.79 10.80 -15.00
N ALA A 725 36.51 10.80 -15.34
CA ALA A 725 36.06 11.09 -16.70
C ALA A 725 36.42 12.53 -17.09
N VAL A 726 36.73 12.74 -18.36
CA VAL A 726 37.01 14.07 -18.91
C VAL A 726 35.73 14.90 -18.89
N ASP A 727 34.64 14.34 -19.42
CA ASP A 727 33.34 14.98 -19.50
C ASP A 727 32.24 14.00 -19.06
N ASN A 728 31.55 14.33 -17.96
CA ASN A 728 30.51 13.49 -17.39
C ASN A 728 29.22 13.46 -18.23
N SER A 729 29.05 14.41 -19.17
CA SER A 729 27.83 14.54 -19.97
C SER A 729 27.70 13.49 -21.07
N ILE A 730 28.81 12.88 -21.47
CA ILE A 730 28.87 11.81 -22.48
C ILE A 730 28.90 10.41 -21.88
N GLU A 731 29.05 10.31 -20.55
CA GLU A 731 29.10 9.04 -19.84
C GLU A 731 27.68 8.52 -19.58
N ASP A 732 27.52 7.20 -19.49
CA ASP A 732 26.20 6.59 -19.25
C ASP A 732 25.58 7.08 -17.93
N GLU A 733 24.33 7.49 -17.98
CA GLU A 733 23.57 7.99 -16.83
C GLU A 733 23.09 6.86 -15.92
N ASN A 734 23.11 5.62 -16.40
CA ASN A 734 22.67 4.42 -15.69
C ASN A 734 23.80 3.68 -14.99
N LEU A 735 25.02 4.25 -14.99
CA LEU A 735 26.14 3.71 -14.23
C LEU A 735 25.79 3.57 -12.74
N PRO A 736 26.28 2.50 -12.09
CA PRO A 736 26.02 2.26 -10.68
C PRO A 736 26.54 3.42 -9.82
N LEU A 737 25.79 3.75 -8.78
CA LEU A 737 26.20 4.76 -7.82
C LEU A 737 27.12 4.13 -6.79
N ALA A 738 28.28 4.75 -6.56
CA ALA A 738 29.25 4.19 -5.63
C ALA A 738 28.76 4.29 -4.17
N PRO A 739 28.89 3.19 -3.40
CA PRO A 739 28.52 3.15 -1.99
C PRO A 739 29.62 3.86 -1.17
N TRP A 740 29.51 5.18 -1.02
CA TRP A 740 30.47 5.98 -0.26
C TRP A 740 29.94 6.32 1.13
N ALA A 741 30.76 6.05 2.15
CA ALA A 741 30.53 6.40 3.55
C ALA A 741 30.92 7.84 3.88
#